data_AF-A0A951W6L4-F1
#
_entry.id   AF-A0A951W6L4-F1
#
_cell.length_a   1.000
_cell.length_b   1.000
_cell.length_c   1.000
_cell.angle_alpha   90.00
_cell.angle_beta   90.00
_cell.angle_gamma   90.00
#
_symmetry.space_group_name_H-M   'P 1'
#
loop_
_entity.id
_entity.type
_entity.pdbx_description
1 polymer ?
#
loop_
_entity_poly.entity_id
_entity_poly.type
_entity_poly.pdbx_seq_one_letter_code
_entity_poly.pdbx_strand_id
1 'polypeptide(L)'
;MQSNGGNGRVWVCMALMAIFFLCGGAGAFEASGFQTIFHADGEAAQPGCRLLNPEKCPVVNLGGRTVRQGPKEQDPYSSAEWKFDLDAPSVTEAGRFTLCIVHPDVGAGVIQPQLFPGTEGNHPGPERLASFTVLNTGQTRTAYFEFSIPPVKIWPKNSPLPHLTISGLSHLAELRVGPPLSDADWAAIRAGIPRDLSPMVTLSRPMELVTTAGIAVSGQDEAALASSLDALADYAPLARVLGFTSIETYVAWNTLEPEAEGSFDFHFYDAVVDRLSACGLKWFPLLIVGSAYALPDWFAASPENAGFVCLEHGLSNPVQSIWSPWHRRHVTRVLKAFGDHYGPKGVLEGVRLGPSGNYGESQYPAGGNWGYKGEPMHIHIGYWAGDAHAKADFQQWLKRKYGTVDQLNAAWDNATHQSFDVVSPALPQLILSKRERLDVTAWYTDSMSAWCDWWARETRTGLPETLLYQSAGGWGFREAGTDYPAQTKTMAELGGGIRLTNETDSFEQNFYATRLAMTSARLYGARIGSEPASSHTARGIAGRLYNLLTANGDHFFTYQGNIMTQPMAIESWLETLPAMDTRRPPLVEIAVYYPETMNQLDDATFRQLYAWGFNPRAAALRRVADVDYLDETLIRDGFLDRYKALVVVWGGVVEADVQEKIDQWLRRGGALFYPTFPRADWETVEGNRELTRRWAKGDTGDGAFFRFKGDMEPPSLYARFVRDTLLSRPGLHPWTRTMMEIPHPEDVFLSVQDDGHLLVLNYGAEAADLELPGGEHLQIPPWRIRRAAL
;
A
#
# COMPACT_ATOMS: atom_id res chain seq x y z
N MET A 1 -64.96 26.86 -1.60
CA MET A 1 -65.08 25.60 -0.82
C MET A 1 -63.92 25.62 0.16
N GLN A 2 -64.10 26.02 1.43
CA GLN A 2 -64.34 25.09 2.57
C GLN A 2 -63.52 23.79 2.41
N SER A 3 -62.63 23.33 3.29
CA SER A 3 -62.30 23.68 4.68
C SER A 3 -61.13 22.78 5.13
N ASN A 4 -60.43 23.21 6.19
CA ASN A 4 -59.77 22.41 7.25
C ASN A 4 -58.31 21.92 7.10
N GLY A 5 -57.55 22.30 8.16
CA GLY A 5 -56.31 21.66 8.66
C GLY A 5 -55.07 22.53 8.42
N GLY A 6 -54.56 23.37 9.31
CA GLY A 6 -54.64 23.41 10.77
C GLY A 6 -53.24 23.23 11.36
N ASN A 7 -52.56 24.35 11.61
CA ASN A 7 -51.46 24.61 12.56
C ASN A 7 -50.16 23.76 12.40
N GLY A 8 -49.02 24.35 12.08
CA GLY A 8 -48.36 25.38 12.89
C GLY A 8 -47.51 24.73 13.98
N ARG A 9 -46.34 24.17 13.62
CA ARG A 9 -45.38 23.65 14.59
C ARG A 9 -44.31 24.70 14.88
N VAL A 10 -44.41 25.19 16.10
CA VAL A 10 -43.48 26.01 16.86
C VAL A 10 -42.08 25.39 16.84
N TRP A 11 -41.08 26.19 16.48
CA TRP A 11 -39.67 25.91 16.76
C TRP A 11 -39.45 26.00 18.27
N VAL A 12 -39.40 24.85 18.93
CA VAL A 12 -38.92 24.76 20.32
C VAL A 12 -37.43 24.47 20.26
N CYS A 13 -36.63 25.50 20.58
CA CYS A 13 -35.24 25.34 20.99
C CYS A 13 -35.22 24.49 22.27
N MET A 14 -34.98 23.19 22.13
CA MET A 14 -34.62 22.34 23.27
C MET A 14 -33.13 22.48 23.53
N ALA A 15 -32.82 23.29 24.55
CA ALA A 15 -31.55 23.23 25.25
C ALA A 15 -31.40 21.83 25.85
N LEU A 16 -30.56 21.00 25.24
CA LEU A 16 -30.10 19.75 25.84
C LEU A 16 -29.12 20.12 26.96
N MET A 17 -29.65 20.10 28.18
CA MET A 17 -28.89 20.03 29.42
C MET A 17 -27.84 18.93 29.28
N ALA A 18 -26.57 19.31 29.27
CA ALA A 18 -25.45 18.42 29.41
C ALA A 18 -25.56 17.70 30.76
N ILE A 19 -26.10 16.48 30.75
CA ILE A 19 -25.92 15.53 31.84
C ILE A 19 -24.46 15.09 31.72
N PHE A 20 -23.61 15.69 32.55
CA PHE A 20 -22.29 15.15 32.86
C PHE A 20 -22.50 13.72 33.37
N PHE A 21 -22.32 12.73 32.49
CA PHE A 21 -21.99 11.40 32.94
C PHE A 21 -20.66 11.52 33.66
N LEU A 22 -20.69 11.35 34.98
CA LEU A 22 -19.52 10.97 35.76
C LEU A 22 -19.02 9.65 35.17
N CYS A 23 -18.10 9.75 34.20
CA CYS A 23 -17.20 8.65 33.90
C CYS A 23 -16.52 8.31 35.22
N GLY A 24 -16.84 7.14 35.78
CA GLY A 24 -16.07 6.57 36.86
C GLY A 24 -14.64 6.47 36.38
N GLY A 25 -13.78 7.38 36.83
CA GLY A 25 -12.36 7.33 36.54
C GLY A 25 -11.84 6.01 37.06
N ALA A 26 -11.39 5.13 36.16
CA ALA A 26 -10.48 4.08 36.55
C ALA A 26 -9.29 4.80 37.22
N GLY A 27 -9.13 4.59 38.53
CA GLY A 27 -8.05 5.21 39.28
C GLY A 27 -6.72 4.90 38.60
N ALA A 28 -5.89 5.92 38.40
CA ALA A 28 -4.53 5.72 37.90
C ALA A 28 -3.84 4.67 38.77
N PHE A 29 -3.21 3.68 38.15
CA PHE A 29 -2.38 2.70 38.86
C PHE A 29 -1.25 3.45 39.57
N GLU A 30 -1.36 3.62 40.90
CA GLU A 30 -0.31 4.17 41.74
C GLU A 30 0.65 3.06 42.15
N ALA A 31 1.72 2.91 41.37
CA ALA A 31 2.75 1.94 41.67
C ALA A 31 3.59 2.39 42.88
N SER A 32 3.38 1.77 44.04
CA SER A 32 4.23 1.99 45.22
C SER A 32 5.68 1.61 44.92
N GLY A 33 6.65 2.41 45.36
CA GLY A 33 8.09 2.08 45.22
C GLY A 33 8.78 2.63 43.97
N PHE A 34 8.12 3.48 43.18
CA PHE A 34 8.75 4.22 42.09
C PHE A 34 9.35 5.54 42.60
N GLN A 35 10.61 5.78 42.25
CA GLN A 35 11.34 7.01 42.56
C GLN A 35 11.42 7.89 41.32
N THR A 36 11.08 9.18 41.44
CA THR A 36 11.35 10.15 40.38
C THR A 36 12.84 10.45 40.30
N ILE A 37 13.38 10.29 39.09
CA ILE A 37 14.80 10.53 38.79
C ILE A 37 15.00 11.79 37.92
N PHE A 38 13.92 12.30 37.31
CA PHE A 38 13.94 13.53 36.53
C PHE A 38 12.57 14.22 36.57
N HIS A 39 12.54 15.50 36.94
CA HIS A 39 11.39 16.38 36.80
C HIS A 39 11.66 17.42 35.70
N ALA A 40 10.67 17.67 34.84
CA ALA A 40 10.83 18.55 33.70
C ALA A 40 11.05 20.03 34.07
N ASP A 41 10.57 20.49 35.23
CA ASP A 41 10.75 21.85 35.74
C ASP A 41 12.12 22.09 36.42
N GLY A 42 12.88 21.03 36.68
CA GLY A 42 14.21 21.09 37.28
C GLY A 42 15.36 21.40 36.29
N GLU A 43 16.57 21.48 36.84
CA GLU A 43 17.81 21.61 36.06
C GLU A 43 18.05 20.38 35.16
N ALA A 44 18.92 20.52 34.16
CA ALA A 44 19.23 19.41 33.24
C ALA A 44 19.91 18.22 33.93
N ALA A 45 20.67 18.47 35.01
CA ALA A 45 21.28 17.44 35.85
C ALA A 45 20.54 17.36 37.18
N GLN A 46 20.01 16.19 37.52
CA GLN A 46 19.25 15.90 38.74
C GLN A 46 19.76 14.61 39.39
N PRO A 47 19.46 14.35 40.68
CA PRO A 47 19.82 13.10 41.32
C PRO A 47 19.21 11.91 40.56
N GLY A 48 20.03 10.99 40.06
CA GLY A 48 19.59 9.81 39.30
C GLY A 48 19.60 9.95 37.77
N CYS A 49 19.66 11.17 37.23
CA CYS A 49 19.53 11.40 35.79
C CYS A 49 20.10 12.75 35.31
N ARG A 50 20.73 12.77 34.14
CA ARG A 50 21.14 13.99 33.43
C ARG A 50 20.64 13.98 31.98
N LEU A 51 19.87 15.00 31.61
CA LEU A 51 19.51 15.31 30.23
C LEU A 51 20.71 15.87 29.47
N LEU A 52 21.08 15.23 28.36
CA LEU A 52 22.31 15.53 27.60
C LEU A 52 22.10 16.54 26.47
N ASN A 53 20.86 16.76 26.04
CA ASN A 53 20.49 17.71 24.99
C ASN A 53 19.44 18.74 25.46
N PRO A 54 19.65 19.46 26.58
CA PRO A 54 18.69 20.41 27.11
C PRO A 54 18.41 21.59 26.18
N GLU A 55 19.35 21.94 25.30
CA GLU A 55 19.21 22.99 24.28
C GLU A 55 18.15 22.65 23.23
N LYS A 56 17.89 21.36 23.01
CA LYS A 56 16.81 20.87 22.13
C LYS A 56 15.51 20.59 22.87
N CYS A 57 15.51 20.73 24.19
CA CYS A 57 14.39 20.32 25.06
C CYS A 57 13.97 21.44 26.03
N PRO A 58 13.45 22.58 25.53
CA PRO A 58 13.14 23.74 26.37
C PRO A 58 12.00 23.47 27.34
N VAL A 59 12.02 24.17 28.49
CA VAL A 59 10.91 24.18 29.45
C VAL A 59 9.79 25.06 28.89
N VAL A 60 8.57 24.53 28.85
CA VAL A 60 7.37 25.20 28.36
C VAL A 60 6.22 25.04 29.35
N ASN A 61 5.23 25.93 29.28
CA ASN A 61 3.98 25.77 30.02
C ASN A 61 2.91 25.22 29.06
N LEU A 62 2.38 24.04 29.37
CA LEU A 62 1.33 23.39 28.59
C LEU A 62 0.10 23.19 29.49
N GLY A 63 -0.98 23.93 29.21
CA GLY A 63 -2.22 23.84 29.98
C GLY A 63 -2.06 24.15 31.48
N GLY A 64 -1.17 25.08 31.84
CA GLY A 64 -0.90 25.45 33.23
C GLY A 64 0.13 24.55 33.95
N ARG A 65 0.68 23.53 33.27
CA ARG A 65 1.71 22.62 33.80
C ARG A 65 3.07 22.93 33.20
N THR A 66 4.10 22.93 34.03
CA THR A 66 5.49 23.06 33.57
C THR A 66 5.97 21.71 33.06
N VAL A 67 6.36 21.66 31.78
CA VAL A 67 6.83 20.45 31.10
C VAL A 67 8.03 20.80 30.22
N ARG A 68 8.74 19.81 29.70
CA ARG A 68 9.74 20.03 28.65
C ARG A 68 9.17 19.61 27.31
N GLN A 69 9.35 20.43 26.30
CA GLN A 69 9.09 20.06 24.92
C GLN A 69 10.26 19.22 24.40
N GLY A 70 9.96 18.17 23.64
CA GLY A 70 10.97 17.31 23.04
C GLY A 70 11.62 17.89 21.79
N PRO A 71 12.71 17.26 21.33
CA PRO A 71 13.39 17.68 20.12
C PRO A 71 12.48 17.47 18.89
N LYS A 72 12.56 18.38 17.91
CA LYS A 72 11.81 18.27 16.65
C LYS A 72 12.59 17.50 15.59
N GLU A 73 11.88 16.69 14.83
CA GLU A 73 12.42 16.00 13.65
C GLU A 73 12.57 16.99 12.49
N GLN A 74 13.67 16.87 11.74
CA GLN A 74 13.96 17.69 10.56
C GLN A 74 14.26 16.84 9.32
N ASP A 75 14.59 15.57 9.51
CA ASP A 75 14.87 14.61 8.45
C ASP A 75 13.92 13.41 8.62
N PRO A 76 13.10 13.08 7.60
CA PRO A 76 12.17 11.94 7.65
C PRO A 76 12.86 10.58 7.83
N TYR A 77 14.18 10.49 7.65
CA TYR A 77 14.95 9.25 7.82
C TYR A 77 15.62 9.12 9.19
N SER A 78 15.47 10.10 10.09
CA SER A 78 16.11 10.07 11.41
C SER A 78 15.14 10.49 12.51
N SER A 79 15.12 9.74 13.61
CA SER A 79 14.32 10.10 14.78
C SER A 79 15.00 11.18 15.61
N ALA A 80 14.20 12.14 16.08
CA ALA A 80 14.64 13.05 17.11
C ALA A 80 14.54 12.37 18.48
N GLU A 81 15.60 12.44 19.27
CA GLU A 81 15.72 11.68 20.52
C GLU A 81 15.99 12.57 21.73
N TRP A 82 15.26 12.31 22.81
CA TRP A 82 15.69 12.68 24.14
C TRP A 82 16.90 11.84 24.52
N LYS A 83 17.92 12.45 25.15
CA LYS A 83 19.16 11.74 25.50
C LYS A 83 19.46 11.91 26.98
N PHE A 84 19.55 10.81 27.71
CA PHE A 84 19.77 10.82 29.15
C PHE A 84 20.97 9.94 29.54
N ASP A 85 21.76 10.45 30.49
CA ASP A 85 22.62 9.62 31.33
C ASP A 85 21.87 9.28 32.61
N LEU A 86 21.65 8.00 32.88
CA LEU A 86 21.08 7.54 34.14
C LEU A 86 22.18 7.11 35.13
N ASP A 87 21.95 7.34 36.41
CA ASP A 87 22.66 6.58 37.45
C ASP A 87 22.23 5.11 37.38
N ALA A 88 23.05 4.21 37.93
CA ALA A 88 22.74 2.79 37.95
C ALA A 88 21.37 2.55 38.62
N PRO A 89 20.37 2.02 37.90
CA PRO A 89 19.05 1.84 38.47
C PRO A 89 19.08 0.76 39.54
N SER A 90 18.20 0.87 40.54
CA SER A 90 17.99 -0.21 41.51
C SER A 90 17.30 -1.37 40.79
N VAL A 91 18.04 -2.45 40.54
CA VAL A 91 17.56 -3.66 39.86
C VAL A 91 17.29 -4.79 40.85
N THR A 92 16.40 -5.70 40.49
CA THR A 92 16.24 -6.99 41.17
C THR A 92 17.49 -7.87 41.03
N GLU A 93 17.57 -8.97 41.78
CA GLU A 93 18.64 -9.99 41.60
C GLU A 93 18.70 -10.53 40.16
N ALA A 94 17.57 -10.54 39.45
CA ALA A 94 17.47 -10.93 38.05
C ALA A 94 17.86 -9.79 37.07
N GLY A 95 18.31 -8.63 37.55
CA GLY A 95 18.73 -7.50 36.72
C GLY A 95 17.57 -6.68 36.13
N ARG A 96 16.33 -6.88 36.57
CA ARG A 96 15.14 -6.21 36.01
C ARG A 96 14.70 -4.97 36.78
N PHE A 97 14.22 -3.97 36.06
CA PHE A 97 13.56 -2.76 36.59
C PHE A 97 12.49 -2.21 35.63
N THR A 98 11.63 -1.32 36.12
CA THR A 98 10.60 -0.64 35.34
C THR A 98 10.90 0.85 35.21
N LEU A 99 10.89 1.36 33.98
CA LEU A 99 10.89 2.79 33.65
C LEU A 99 9.45 3.26 33.47
N CYS A 100 9.10 4.35 34.14
CA CYS A 100 7.84 5.08 33.94
C CYS A 100 8.12 6.44 33.31
N ILE A 101 7.40 6.76 32.24
CA ILE A 101 7.44 8.05 31.57
C ILE A 101 6.11 8.74 31.82
N VAL A 102 6.11 9.81 32.62
CA VAL A 102 4.93 10.63 32.87
C VAL A 102 4.92 11.77 31.87
N HIS A 103 3.85 11.89 31.10
CA HIS A 103 3.73 12.86 30.03
C HIS A 103 2.33 13.48 29.95
N PRO A 104 2.21 14.73 29.46
CA PRO A 104 0.95 15.23 28.94
C PRO A 104 0.55 14.42 27.70
N ASP A 105 -0.68 13.94 27.68
CA ASP A 105 -1.23 13.15 26.58
C ASP A 105 -1.84 14.06 25.51
N VAL A 106 -0.96 14.76 24.79
CA VAL A 106 -1.31 15.74 23.75
C VAL A 106 -0.61 15.37 22.44
N GLY A 107 -1.39 15.30 21.35
CA GLY A 107 -0.94 14.77 20.06
C GLY A 107 -1.14 13.26 19.98
N ALA A 108 -0.41 12.62 19.06
CA ALA A 108 -0.50 11.17 18.83
C ALA A 108 0.89 10.58 18.55
N GLY A 109 1.08 9.30 18.87
CA GLY A 109 2.31 8.57 18.54
C GLY A 109 2.66 7.45 19.52
N VAL A 110 3.84 6.88 19.36
CA VAL A 110 4.39 5.78 20.18
C VAL A 110 5.67 6.24 20.85
N ILE A 111 5.71 6.13 22.18
CA ILE A 111 6.88 6.44 23.01
C ILE A 111 7.84 5.25 22.96
N GLN A 112 9.07 5.49 22.50
CA GLN A 112 10.04 4.44 22.18
C GLN A 112 11.35 4.64 22.95
N PRO A 113 11.41 4.18 24.21
CA PRO A 113 12.64 4.21 24.98
C PRO A 113 13.57 3.07 24.58
N GLN A 114 14.88 3.34 24.50
CA GLN A 114 15.91 2.33 24.31
C GLN A 114 17.03 2.50 25.34
N LEU A 115 17.53 1.39 25.88
CA LEU A 115 18.51 1.40 26.97
C LEU A 115 19.89 0.95 26.50
N PHE A 116 20.95 1.68 26.87
CA PHE A 116 22.35 1.34 26.61
C PHE A 116 23.09 0.90 27.87
N PRO A 117 23.39 -0.39 28.05
CA PRO A 117 24.10 -0.87 29.23
C PRO A 117 25.63 -0.95 29.07
N GLY A 118 26.24 -0.36 28.03
CA GLY A 118 27.71 -0.20 27.96
C GLY A 118 28.53 -1.15 27.06
N THR A 119 27.97 -1.70 25.97
CA THR A 119 28.76 -2.38 24.92
C THR A 119 28.33 -1.88 23.55
N GLU A 120 29.27 -1.54 22.66
CA GLU A 120 28.96 -1.09 21.30
C GLU A 120 27.95 -2.03 20.59
N GLY A 121 26.94 -1.43 19.95
CA GLY A 121 26.20 -2.09 18.86
C GLY A 121 24.72 -2.43 19.09
N ASN A 122 24.12 -2.29 20.27
CA ASN A 122 22.66 -2.39 20.38
C ASN A 122 22.07 -1.72 21.62
N HIS A 123 21.02 -0.92 21.42
CA HIS A 123 20.15 -0.39 22.46
C HIS A 123 18.86 -1.23 22.46
N PRO A 124 18.77 -2.34 23.22
CA PRO A 124 17.55 -3.13 23.23
C PRO A 124 16.37 -2.29 23.73
N GLY A 125 15.23 -2.45 23.06
CA GLY A 125 13.95 -1.97 23.55
C GLY A 125 13.50 -2.73 24.81
N PRO A 126 12.38 -2.32 25.39
CA PRO A 126 11.82 -2.95 26.60
C PRO A 126 11.33 -4.38 26.32
N GLU A 127 11.40 -5.24 27.34
CA GLU A 127 10.87 -6.62 27.29
C GLU A 127 9.35 -6.65 27.44
N ARG A 128 8.79 -5.69 28.21
CA ARG A 128 7.35 -5.50 28.40
C ARG A 128 7.01 -4.03 28.33
N LEU A 129 5.86 -3.72 27.73
CA LEU A 129 5.36 -2.36 27.58
C LEU A 129 3.84 -2.30 27.59
N ALA A 130 3.32 -1.21 28.15
CA ALA A 130 1.89 -0.88 28.18
C ALA A 130 1.68 0.62 28.35
N SER A 131 0.55 1.13 27.81
CA SER A 131 0.21 2.55 27.83
C SER A 131 1.31 3.41 27.18
N PHE A 132 1.98 2.88 26.15
CA PHE A 132 3.12 3.50 25.48
C PHE A 132 2.70 4.42 24.32
N THR A 133 1.40 4.56 24.10
CA THR A 133 0.81 5.40 23.06
C THR A 133 0.38 6.76 23.60
N VAL A 134 0.55 7.81 22.79
CA VAL A 134 -0.04 9.14 23.03
C VAL A 134 -1.39 9.18 22.31
N LEU A 135 -2.48 9.47 23.04
CA LEU A 135 -3.86 9.29 22.59
C LEU A 135 -4.67 10.59 22.57
N ASN A 136 -4.01 11.73 22.69
CA ASN A 136 -4.61 13.07 22.68
C ASN A 136 -5.75 13.28 23.70
N THR A 137 -5.70 12.64 24.88
CA THR A 137 -6.75 12.79 25.90
C THR A 137 -6.73 14.13 26.64
N GLY A 138 -5.62 14.89 26.54
CA GLY A 138 -5.40 16.12 27.28
C GLY A 138 -5.09 15.92 28.77
N GLN A 139 -5.05 14.66 29.24
CA GLN A 139 -4.72 14.33 30.63
C GLN A 139 -3.23 14.04 30.79
N THR A 140 -2.76 13.87 32.03
CA THR A 140 -1.43 13.28 32.24
C THR A 140 -1.57 11.77 32.27
N ARG A 141 -0.72 11.09 31.51
CA ARG A 141 -0.65 9.63 31.47
C ARG A 141 0.77 9.16 31.77
N THR A 142 0.87 7.89 32.13
CA THR A 142 2.13 7.22 32.44
C THR A 142 2.29 6.04 31.49
N ALA A 143 3.42 5.99 30.80
CA ALA A 143 3.84 4.86 29.99
C ALA A 143 4.83 4.00 30.78
N TYR A 144 4.72 2.67 30.68
CA TYR A 144 5.48 1.71 31.49
C TYR A 144 6.31 0.79 30.61
N PHE A 145 7.58 0.59 30.99
CA PHE A 145 8.57 -0.16 30.22
C PHE A 145 9.46 -0.99 31.14
N GLU A 146 9.45 -2.32 31.00
CA GLU A 146 10.36 -3.21 31.73
C GLU A 146 11.65 -3.44 30.94
N PHE A 147 12.79 -3.29 31.61
CA PHE A 147 14.10 -3.55 31.04
C PHE A 147 14.89 -4.55 31.89
N SER A 148 15.73 -5.34 31.22
CA SER A 148 16.71 -6.21 31.85
C SER A 148 18.13 -5.68 31.63
N ILE A 149 18.90 -5.61 32.70
CA ILE A 149 20.34 -5.34 32.69
C ILE A 149 21.06 -6.67 32.96
N PRO A 150 21.94 -7.15 32.06
CA PRO A 150 22.66 -8.39 32.27
C PRO A 150 23.45 -8.37 33.60
N PRO A 151 23.36 -9.41 34.45
CA PRO A 151 23.99 -9.44 35.78
C PRO A 151 25.52 -9.23 35.77
N VAL A 152 26.15 -9.51 34.63
CA VAL A 152 27.61 -9.53 34.45
C VAL A 152 28.17 -8.18 33.95
N LYS A 153 27.32 -7.21 33.61
CA LYS A 153 27.76 -5.91 33.07
C LYS A 153 27.81 -4.85 34.17
N ILE A 154 28.95 -4.18 34.28
CA ILE A 154 29.11 -2.99 35.12
C ILE A 154 28.43 -1.82 34.41
N TRP A 155 27.51 -1.14 35.08
CA TRP A 155 26.89 0.09 34.56
C TRP A 155 27.99 1.12 34.22
N PRO A 156 28.13 1.54 32.95
CA PRO A 156 29.26 2.35 32.53
C PRO A 156 29.19 3.75 33.14
N LYS A 157 30.16 4.08 34.01
CA LYS A 157 30.34 5.45 34.48
C LYS A 157 31.13 6.20 33.40
N ASN A 158 30.54 7.23 32.78
CA ASN A 158 31.09 8.02 31.65
C ASN A 158 31.03 7.33 30.27
N SER A 159 29.88 6.77 29.93
CA SER A 159 29.62 6.27 28.58
C SER A 159 29.75 7.38 27.52
N PRO A 160 30.35 7.11 26.34
CA PRO A 160 30.32 8.05 25.20
C PRO A 160 28.95 8.12 24.52
N LEU A 161 28.06 7.17 24.84
CA LEU A 161 26.69 7.09 24.34
C LEU A 161 25.68 7.32 25.48
N PRO A 162 24.51 7.93 25.21
CA PRO A 162 23.46 8.08 26.22
C PRO A 162 23.02 6.73 26.78
N HIS A 163 22.83 6.64 28.09
CA HIS A 163 22.27 5.46 28.75
C HIS A 163 20.83 5.18 28.34
N LEU A 164 20.03 6.22 28.11
CA LEU A 164 18.64 6.11 27.67
C LEU A 164 18.39 7.10 26.54
N THR A 165 17.86 6.59 25.43
CA THR A 165 17.24 7.42 24.39
C THR A 165 15.73 7.23 24.42
N ILE A 166 14.98 8.28 24.09
CA ILE A 166 13.52 8.19 23.94
C ILE A 166 13.16 8.93 22.65
N SER A 167 12.51 8.25 21.71
CA SER A 167 11.90 8.87 20.53
C SER A 167 10.37 8.82 20.61
N GLY A 168 9.69 9.60 19.76
CA GLY A 168 8.23 9.64 19.69
C GLY A 168 7.53 10.33 20.87
N LEU A 169 8.28 10.97 21.78
CA LEU A 169 7.74 11.69 22.94
C LEU A 169 7.79 13.21 22.70
N SER A 170 6.64 13.85 22.53
CA SER A 170 6.55 15.30 22.27
C SER A 170 6.79 16.16 23.52
N HIS A 171 6.34 15.69 24.68
CA HIS A 171 6.45 16.42 25.95
C HIS A 171 6.74 15.45 27.09
N LEU A 172 7.60 15.86 28.02
CA LEU A 172 7.95 15.10 29.21
C LEU A 172 7.59 15.89 30.46
N ALA A 173 6.96 15.24 31.43
CA ALA A 173 6.76 15.79 32.77
C ALA A 173 7.74 15.17 33.77
N GLU A 174 7.83 13.83 33.83
CA GLU A 174 8.70 13.14 34.78
C GLU A 174 9.22 11.80 34.23
N LEU A 175 10.42 11.40 34.66
CA LEU A 175 10.90 10.02 34.54
C LEU A 175 10.99 9.41 35.94
N ARG A 176 10.45 8.19 36.08
CA ARG A 176 10.52 7.44 37.34
C ARG A 176 11.08 6.05 37.09
N VAL A 177 11.76 5.50 38.08
CA VAL A 177 12.29 4.12 38.06
C VAL A 177 11.77 3.38 39.28
N GLY A 178 11.39 2.11 39.10
CA GLY A 178 10.88 1.27 40.16
C GLY A 178 11.15 -0.22 39.92
N PRO A 179 10.68 -1.09 40.83
CA PRO A 179 10.82 -2.54 40.68
C PRO A 179 10.02 -3.08 39.47
N PRO A 180 10.31 -4.31 39.02
CA PRO A 180 9.47 -5.04 38.06
C PRO A 180 8.03 -5.16 38.54
N LEU A 181 7.09 -5.08 37.60
CA LEU A 181 5.65 -5.14 37.87
C LEU A 181 5.14 -6.58 37.74
N SER A 182 4.11 -6.94 38.51
CA SER A 182 3.46 -8.26 38.40
C SER A 182 2.55 -8.34 37.17
N ASP A 183 2.21 -9.55 36.72
CA ASP A 183 1.29 -9.72 35.58
C ASP A 183 -0.09 -9.09 35.83
N ALA A 184 -0.55 -9.07 37.09
CA ALA A 184 -1.78 -8.39 37.48
C ALA A 184 -1.67 -6.87 37.32
N ASP A 185 -0.52 -6.27 37.62
CA ASP A 185 -0.27 -4.84 37.43
C ASP A 185 -0.28 -4.48 35.94
N TRP A 186 0.39 -5.28 35.09
CA TRP A 186 0.37 -5.09 33.65
C TRP A 186 -1.05 -5.19 33.07
N ALA A 187 -1.84 -6.16 33.52
CA ALA A 187 -3.24 -6.30 33.13
C ALA A 187 -4.08 -5.09 33.57
N ALA A 188 -3.86 -4.57 34.78
CA ALA A 188 -4.55 -3.38 35.29
C ALA A 188 -4.18 -2.12 34.49
N ILE A 189 -2.89 -1.94 34.15
CA ILE A 189 -2.42 -0.83 33.31
C ILE A 189 -3.10 -0.88 31.93
N ARG A 190 -3.12 -2.06 31.27
CA ARG A 190 -3.79 -2.22 29.96
C ARG A 190 -5.30 -1.98 30.04
N ALA A 191 -5.94 -2.42 31.11
CA ALA A 191 -7.37 -2.17 31.33
C ALA A 191 -7.70 -0.68 31.50
N GLY A 192 -6.75 0.11 32.01
CA GLY A 192 -6.86 1.56 32.17
C GLY A 192 -6.61 2.38 30.90
N ILE A 193 -6.19 1.77 29.79
CA ILE A 193 -5.98 2.50 28.53
C ILE A 193 -7.33 2.98 27.98
N PRO A 194 -7.50 4.29 27.69
CA PRO A 194 -8.73 4.84 27.13
C PRO A 194 -9.15 4.17 25.80
N ARG A 195 -10.45 3.94 25.64
CA ARG A 195 -11.03 3.31 24.42
C ARG A 195 -12.05 4.19 23.71
N ASP A 196 -12.79 4.99 24.46
CA ASP A 196 -13.72 5.98 23.91
C ASP A 196 -12.95 7.26 23.57
N LEU A 197 -12.43 7.31 22.35
CA LEU A 197 -11.57 8.39 21.87
C LEU A 197 -12.16 9.02 20.62
N SER A 198 -12.07 10.35 20.58
CA SER A 198 -12.40 11.11 19.38
C SER A 198 -11.18 11.21 18.46
N PRO A 199 -11.36 11.03 17.15
CA PRO A 199 -10.29 11.17 16.18
C PRO A 199 -9.84 12.63 16.08
N MET A 200 -8.55 12.85 15.90
CA MET A 200 -7.96 14.19 15.69
C MET A 200 -8.30 14.74 14.30
N VAL A 201 -8.64 13.86 13.36
CA VAL A 201 -9.01 14.21 11.99
C VAL A 201 -10.19 13.34 11.55
N THR A 202 -11.16 13.96 10.90
CA THR A 202 -12.30 13.28 10.27
C THR A 202 -12.48 13.81 8.87
N LEU A 203 -12.87 12.93 7.95
CA LEU A 203 -13.18 13.29 6.57
C LEU A 203 -14.68 13.50 6.43
N SER A 204 -15.08 14.62 5.81
CA SER A 204 -16.48 14.87 5.45
C SER A 204 -16.92 14.02 4.26
N ARG A 205 -15.98 13.62 3.38
CA ARG A 205 -16.17 12.60 2.35
C ARG A 205 -15.44 11.32 2.78
N PRO A 206 -16.17 10.28 3.25
CA PRO A 206 -15.57 9.06 3.78
C PRO A 206 -14.60 8.34 2.83
N MET A 207 -13.70 7.59 3.44
CA MET A 207 -12.65 6.79 2.80
C MET A 207 -12.35 5.61 3.72
N GLU A 208 -12.04 4.43 3.18
CA GLU A 208 -11.54 3.32 4.01
C GLU A 208 -10.09 3.62 4.40
N LEU A 209 -9.86 3.93 5.68
CA LEU A 209 -8.55 4.22 6.25
C LEU A 209 -8.13 3.03 7.12
N VAL A 210 -7.24 2.21 6.59
CA VAL A 210 -6.92 0.90 7.14
C VAL A 210 -5.46 0.85 7.61
N THR A 211 -5.21 0.21 8.75
CA THR A 211 -3.85 -0.03 9.23
C THR A 211 -3.71 -1.38 9.93
N THR A 212 -2.49 -1.84 10.17
CA THR A 212 -2.24 -2.98 11.05
C THR A 212 -2.17 -2.51 12.52
N ALA A 213 -2.20 -3.43 13.49
CA ALA A 213 -2.12 -3.08 14.91
C ALA A 213 -1.28 -4.06 15.75
N GLY A 214 -0.21 -4.60 15.15
CA GLY A 214 0.68 -5.56 15.83
C GLY A 214 0.10 -6.95 16.07
N ILE A 215 -0.97 -7.32 15.35
CA ILE A 215 -1.59 -8.65 15.41
C ILE A 215 -0.68 -9.67 14.72
N ALA A 216 -0.55 -10.86 15.30
CA ALA A 216 0.24 -11.95 14.74
C ALA A 216 -0.28 -12.39 13.36
N VAL A 217 0.64 -12.53 12.40
CA VAL A 217 0.34 -12.93 11.01
C VAL A 217 0.56 -14.43 10.74
N SER A 218 1.20 -15.15 11.68
CA SER A 218 1.53 -16.57 11.59
C SER A 218 1.49 -17.21 12.97
N GLY A 219 1.32 -18.53 13.04
CA GLY A 219 1.34 -19.26 14.31
C GLY A 219 0.28 -18.76 15.29
N GLN A 220 -0.93 -18.49 14.78
CA GLN A 220 -2.06 -17.89 15.50
C GLN A 220 -2.69 -18.87 16.50
N ASP A 221 -1.90 -19.29 17.48
CA ASP A 221 -2.27 -20.07 18.65
C ASP A 221 -2.69 -19.16 19.82
N GLU A 222 -2.92 -19.75 21.00
CA GLU A 222 -3.30 -19.01 22.21
C GLU A 222 -2.26 -17.99 22.67
N ALA A 223 -0.96 -18.26 22.48
CA ALA A 223 0.10 -17.31 22.86
C ALA A 223 0.15 -16.13 21.88
N ALA A 224 -0.03 -16.40 20.58
CA ALA A 224 -0.19 -15.39 19.56
C ALA A 224 -1.46 -14.56 19.77
N LEU A 225 -2.56 -15.16 20.26
CA LEU A 225 -3.78 -14.44 20.60
C LEU A 225 -3.54 -13.48 21.76
N ALA A 226 -2.94 -13.97 22.85
CA ALA A 226 -2.62 -13.15 24.01
C ALA A 226 -1.74 -11.95 23.65
N SER A 227 -0.66 -12.16 22.88
CA SER A 227 0.22 -11.08 22.41
C SER A 227 -0.48 -10.11 21.46
N SER A 228 -1.38 -10.60 20.60
CA SER A 228 -2.18 -9.75 19.69
C SER A 228 -3.16 -8.87 20.45
N LEU A 229 -3.83 -9.40 21.49
CA LEU A 229 -4.73 -8.62 22.34
C LEU A 229 -3.98 -7.58 23.17
N ASP A 230 -2.76 -7.89 23.60
CA ASP A 230 -1.85 -6.97 24.28
C ASP A 230 -1.44 -5.80 23.38
N ALA A 231 -1.06 -6.09 22.13
CA ALA A 231 -0.72 -5.06 21.14
C ALA A 231 -1.94 -4.17 20.81
N LEU A 232 -3.11 -4.78 20.64
CA LEU A 232 -4.35 -4.07 20.35
C LEU A 232 -4.80 -3.14 21.48
N ALA A 233 -4.45 -3.45 22.74
CA ALA A 233 -4.81 -2.59 23.87
C ALA A 233 -4.24 -1.17 23.74
N ASP A 234 -3.09 -1.01 23.07
CA ASP A 234 -2.42 0.27 22.83
C ASP A 234 -2.65 0.78 21.39
N TYR A 235 -2.45 -0.07 20.38
CA TYR A 235 -2.49 0.37 18.97
C TYR A 235 -3.90 0.65 18.44
N ALA A 236 -4.94 -0.06 18.89
CA ALA A 236 -6.30 0.21 18.41
C ALA A 236 -6.82 1.59 18.85
N PRO A 237 -6.67 2.01 20.13
CA PRO A 237 -6.92 3.39 20.53
C PRO A 237 -6.15 4.43 19.71
N LEU A 238 -4.86 4.19 19.43
CA LEU A 238 -4.04 5.11 18.64
C LEU A 238 -4.51 5.21 17.18
N ALA A 239 -4.85 4.09 16.57
CA ALA A 239 -5.44 4.06 15.22
C ALA A 239 -6.72 4.90 15.17
N ARG A 240 -7.59 4.74 16.18
CA ARG A 240 -8.82 5.52 16.32
C ARG A 240 -8.56 7.02 16.43
N VAL A 241 -7.58 7.43 17.25
CA VAL A 241 -7.18 8.84 17.43
C VAL A 241 -6.62 9.44 16.13
N LEU A 242 -5.87 8.67 15.35
CA LEU A 242 -5.34 9.10 14.06
C LEU A 242 -6.38 9.12 12.92
N GLY A 243 -7.62 8.71 13.19
CA GLY A 243 -8.73 8.74 12.23
C GLY A 243 -8.84 7.50 11.35
N PHE A 244 -8.09 6.43 11.61
CA PHE A 244 -8.29 5.15 10.92
C PHE A 244 -9.69 4.57 11.24
N THR A 245 -10.28 3.90 10.26
CA THR A 245 -11.63 3.34 10.32
C THR A 245 -11.62 1.84 10.60
N SER A 246 -10.56 1.13 10.20
CA SER A 246 -10.39 -0.30 10.48
C SER A 246 -8.95 -0.75 10.70
N ILE A 247 -8.85 -1.95 11.29
CA ILE A 247 -7.62 -2.71 11.38
C ILE A 247 -7.67 -3.91 10.44
N GLU A 248 -6.60 -4.12 9.68
CA GLU A 248 -6.41 -5.30 8.85
C GLU A 248 -5.68 -6.41 9.58
N THR A 249 -6.10 -7.65 9.31
CA THR A 249 -5.46 -8.87 9.80
C THR A 249 -5.33 -9.90 8.69
N TYR A 250 -4.31 -10.74 8.80
CA TYR A 250 -4.19 -11.95 8.01
C TYR A 250 -5.17 -12.98 8.56
N VAL A 251 -6.06 -13.48 7.71
CA VAL A 251 -6.99 -14.57 8.01
C VAL A 251 -6.52 -15.81 7.27
N ALA A 252 -5.85 -16.70 7.99
CA ALA A 252 -5.20 -17.88 7.44
C ALA A 252 -6.10 -19.12 7.54
N TRP A 253 -6.08 -19.96 6.50
CA TRP A 253 -6.90 -21.17 6.44
C TRP A 253 -6.61 -22.16 7.58
N ASN A 254 -5.36 -22.39 7.94
CA ASN A 254 -4.96 -23.21 9.09
C ASN A 254 -5.47 -22.71 10.45
N THR A 255 -5.80 -21.44 10.58
CA THR A 255 -6.41 -20.89 11.80
C THR A 255 -7.94 -21.01 11.75
N LEU A 256 -8.54 -20.88 10.58
CA LEU A 256 -9.99 -21.04 10.40
C LEU A 256 -10.44 -22.50 10.46
N GLU A 257 -9.63 -23.45 10.02
CA GLU A 257 -10.00 -24.87 9.90
C GLU A 257 -8.83 -25.79 10.34
N PRO A 258 -8.41 -25.71 11.62
CA PRO A 258 -7.13 -26.27 12.09
C PRO A 258 -7.08 -27.80 12.09
N GLU A 259 -8.15 -28.45 12.56
CA GLU A 259 -8.11 -29.87 12.93
C GLU A 259 -8.47 -30.81 11.75
N ALA A 260 -9.55 -30.50 11.02
CA ALA A 260 -10.06 -31.36 9.96
C ALA A 260 -10.97 -30.60 8.97
N GLU A 261 -11.10 -31.14 7.75
CA GLU A 261 -12.05 -30.64 6.75
C GLU A 261 -13.48 -30.55 7.33
N GLY A 262 -14.01 -29.34 7.46
CA GLY A 262 -15.35 -28.97 7.91
C GLY A 262 -15.41 -28.48 9.35
N SER A 263 -14.31 -28.59 10.10
CA SER A 263 -14.23 -28.20 11.50
C SER A 263 -13.67 -26.79 11.64
N PHE A 264 -14.53 -25.80 11.50
CA PHE A 264 -14.14 -24.39 11.58
C PHE A 264 -14.01 -23.90 13.02
N ASP A 265 -12.95 -23.11 13.30
CA ASP A 265 -12.72 -22.38 14.55
C ASP A 265 -12.54 -20.89 14.25
N PHE A 266 -13.32 -20.05 14.93
CA PHE A 266 -13.29 -18.59 14.78
C PHE A 266 -12.79 -17.88 16.05
N HIS A 267 -12.41 -18.61 17.11
CA HIS A 267 -12.09 -18.06 18.43
C HIS A 267 -11.08 -16.92 18.39
N PHE A 268 -9.96 -17.13 17.67
CA PHE A 268 -8.88 -16.14 17.56
C PHE A 268 -9.40 -14.81 17.00
N TYR A 269 -10.12 -14.87 15.87
CA TYR A 269 -10.57 -13.67 15.17
C TYR A 269 -11.79 -13.03 15.83
N ASP A 270 -12.66 -13.81 16.47
CA ASP A 270 -13.78 -13.28 17.27
C ASP A 270 -13.24 -12.41 18.42
N ALA A 271 -12.20 -12.86 19.13
CA ALA A 271 -11.56 -12.08 20.19
C ALA A 271 -10.89 -10.79 19.68
N VAL A 272 -10.26 -10.83 18.50
CA VAL A 272 -9.71 -9.65 17.82
C VAL A 272 -10.82 -8.67 17.47
N VAL A 273 -11.89 -9.13 16.82
CA VAL A 273 -13.03 -8.31 16.38
C VAL A 273 -13.73 -7.65 17.56
N ASP A 274 -13.90 -8.35 18.67
CA ASP A 274 -14.48 -7.81 19.89
C ASP A 274 -13.63 -6.65 20.45
N ARG A 275 -12.30 -6.79 20.42
CA ARG A 275 -11.38 -5.74 20.86
C ARG A 275 -11.44 -4.50 19.96
N LEU A 276 -11.51 -4.69 18.64
CA LEU A 276 -11.64 -3.60 17.67
C LEU A 276 -12.97 -2.86 17.83
N SER A 277 -14.07 -3.61 17.97
CA SER A 277 -15.42 -3.07 18.16
C SER A 277 -15.51 -2.22 19.44
N ALA A 278 -14.84 -2.64 20.51
CA ALA A 278 -14.75 -1.89 21.77
C ALA A 278 -14.01 -0.54 21.65
N CYS A 279 -13.24 -0.33 20.58
CA CYS A 279 -12.56 0.94 20.27
C CYS A 279 -13.27 1.74 19.15
N GLY A 280 -14.44 1.27 18.69
CA GLY A 280 -15.18 1.90 17.58
C GLY A 280 -14.54 1.71 16.21
N LEU A 281 -13.68 0.70 16.05
CA LEU A 281 -13.03 0.35 14.78
C LEU A 281 -13.75 -0.81 14.10
N LYS A 282 -13.72 -0.82 12.76
CA LYS A 282 -14.13 -1.95 11.94
C LYS A 282 -12.97 -2.90 11.69
N TRP A 283 -13.26 -4.03 11.05
CA TRP A 283 -12.29 -5.05 10.67
C TRP A 283 -12.15 -5.15 9.15
N PHE A 284 -10.91 -5.33 8.68
CA PHE A 284 -10.58 -5.46 7.26
C PHE A 284 -9.72 -6.71 6.99
N PRO A 285 -10.29 -7.92 6.95
CA PRO A 285 -9.50 -9.14 6.83
C PRO A 285 -8.95 -9.38 5.42
N LEU A 286 -7.70 -9.86 5.37
CA LEU A 286 -7.10 -10.49 4.20
C LEU A 286 -7.34 -11.99 4.25
N LEU A 287 -8.16 -12.51 3.33
CA LEU A 287 -8.60 -13.91 3.31
C LEU A 287 -7.63 -14.79 2.50
N ILE A 288 -6.79 -15.57 3.18
CA ILE A 288 -5.72 -16.37 2.55
C ILE A 288 -6.07 -17.86 2.52
N VAL A 289 -6.32 -18.37 1.32
CA VAL A 289 -6.61 -19.79 1.08
C VAL A 289 -5.77 -20.30 -0.10
N GLY A 290 -4.60 -20.88 0.20
CA GLY A 290 -3.70 -21.47 -0.81
C GLY A 290 -2.23 -21.09 -0.68
N SER A 291 -1.88 -20.08 0.12
CA SER A 291 -0.48 -19.78 0.47
C SER A 291 0.09 -20.82 1.44
N ALA A 292 1.37 -21.13 1.30
CA ALA A 292 2.01 -22.25 1.98
C ALA A 292 1.96 -22.18 3.52
N TYR A 293 2.23 -21.02 4.11
CA TYR A 293 2.18 -20.81 5.57
C TYR A 293 0.77 -20.91 6.17
N ALA A 294 -0.26 -20.85 5.33
CA ALA A 294 -1.67 -20.88 5.74
C ALA A 294 -2.30 -22.27 5.56
N LEU A 295 -1.55 -23.29 5.11
CA LEU A 295 -2.12 -24.63 4.87
C LEU A 295 -2.36 -25.38 6.20
N PRO A 296 -3.57 -25.93 6.42
CA PRO A 296 -3.82 -26.84 7.53
C PRO A 296 -3.04 -28.16 7.40
N ASP A 297 -2.67 -28.77 8.51
CA ASP A 297 -1.89 -30.02 8.54
C ASP A 297 -2.60 -31.17 7.81
N TRP A 298 -3.92 -31.30 7.99
CA TRP A 298 -4.73 -32.33 7.34
C TRP A 298 -4.77 -32.17 5.82
N PHE A 299 -4.74 -30.93 5.31
CA PHE A 299 -4.70 -30.66 3.88
C PHE A 299 -3.28 -30.86 3.34
N ALA A 300 -2.25 -30.38 4.05
CA ALA A 300 -0.86 -30.53 3.64
C ALA A 300 -0.45 -32.01 3.45
N ALA A 301 -1.02 -32.91 4.27
CA ALA A 301 -0.83 -34.36 4.16
C ALA A 301 -1.73 -35.05 3.10
N SER A 302 -2.70 -34.34 2.53
CA SER A 302 -3.66 -34.87 1.57
C SER A 302 -3.04 -35.04 0.17
N PRO A 303 -3.44 -36.05 -0.62
CA PRO A 303 -3.09 -36.14 -2.04
C PRO A 303 -3.69 -34.98 -2.88
N GLU A 304 -4.61 -34.20 -2.33
CA GLU A 304 -5.17 -33.01 -2.98
C GLU A 304 -4.22 -31.79 -2.93
N ASN A 305 -3.17 -31.84 -2.10
CA ASN A 305 -2.14 -30.80 -2.02
C ASN A 305 -1.28 -30.80 -3.29
N ALA A 306 -1.71 -30.02 -4.28
CA ALA A 306 -1.06 -29.90 -5.58
C ALA A 306 -0.49 -28.48 -5.73
N GLY A 307 0.78 -28.36 -5.37
CA GLY A 307 1.52 -27.10 -5.47
C GLY A 307 2.01 -26.76 -6.88
N PHE A 308 2.43 -25.51 -7.07
CA PHE A 308 3.09 -25.09 -8.30
C PHE A 308 4.42 -25.82 -8.52
N VAL A 309 4.86 -25.92 -9.78
CA VAL A 309 6.22 -26.39 -10.13
C VAL A 309 6.91 -25.33 -10.98
N CYS A 310 8.14 -24.99 -10.60
CA CYS A 310 9.01 -24.05 -11.31
C CYS A 310 9.45 -24.64 -12.65
N LEU A 311 9.23 -23.91 -13.76
CA LEU A 311 9.71 -24.32 -15.09
C LEU A 311 11.24 -24.25 -15.22
N GLU A 312 11.88 -23.34 -14.49
CA GLU A 312 13.33 -23.12 -14.52
C GLU A 312 14.10 -24.27 -13.86
N HIS A 313 13.58 -24.81 -12.76
CA HIS A 313 14.31 -25.76 -11.91
C HIS A 313 13.63 -27.13 -11.77
N GLY A 314 12.37 -27.27 -12.18
CA GLY A 314 11.59 -28.50 -11.96
C GLY A 314 11.27 -28.78 -10.49
N LEU A 315 11.42 -27.78 -9.62
CA LEU A 315 11.20 -27.89 -8.18
C LEU A 315 9.77 -27.47 -7.82
N SER A 316 9.15 -28.23 -6.93
CA SER A 316 7.81 -27.94 -6.40
C SER A 316 7.83 -26.80 -5.38
N ASN A 317 6.72 -26.07 -5.31
CA ASN A 317 6.43 -25.07 -4.29
C ASN A 317 5.08 -25.39 -3.63
N PRO A 318 4.96 -25.34 -2.29
CA PRO A 318 3.74 -25.70 -1.56
C PRO A 318 2.55 -24.74 -1.75
N VAL A 319 2.73 -23.56 -2.35
CA VAL A 319 1.61 -22.70 -2.75
C VAL A 319 0.78 -23.43 -3.80
N GLN A 320 -0.55 -23.47 -3.60
CA GLN A 320 -1.46 -24.28 -4.41
C GLN A 320 -1.51 -23.81 -5.86
N SER A 321 -1.41 -24.78 -6.79
CA SER A 321 -1.53 -24.54 -8.21
C SER A 321 -2.96 -24.12 -8.57
N ILE A 322 -3.12 -23.01 -9.28
CA ILE A 322 -4.43 -22.51 -9.73
C ILE A 322 -5.11 -23.44 -10.75
N TRP A 323 -4.34 -24.35 -11.36
CA TRP A 323 -4.82 -25.35 -12.30
C TRP A 323 -5.23 -26.66 -11.61
N SER A 324 -4.95 -26.80 -10.30
CA SER A 324 -5.42 -27.95 -9.53
C SER A 324 -6.95 -28.02 -9.52
N PRO A 325 -7.56 -29.18 -9.80
CA PRO A 325 -9.01 -29.32 -9.79
C PRO A 325 -9.59 -29.29 -8.36
N TRP A 326 -8.75 -29.46 -7.33
CA TRP A 326 -9.20 -29.62 -5.94
C TRP A 326 -9.29 -28.30 -5.19
N HIS A 327 -8.42 -27.34 -5.49
CA HIS A 327 -8.27 -26.13 -4.68
C HIS A 327 -9.54 -25.28 -4.65
N ARG A 328 -10.27 -25.21 -5.76
CA ARG A 328 -11.55 -24.47 -5.86
C ARG A 328 -12.56 -24.89 -4.80
N ARG A 329 -12.68 -26.21 -4.55
CA ARG A 329 -13.61 -26.77 -3.55
C ARG A 329 -13.32 -26.21 -2.15
N HIS A 330 -12.04 -26.18 -1.77
CA HIS A 330 -11.63 -25.72 -0.45
C HIS A 330 -11.81 -24.22 -0.28
N VAL A 331 -11.42 -23.43 -1.30
CA VAL A 331 -11.67 -21.98 -1.33
C VAL A 331 -13.16 -21.67 -1.15
N THR A 332 -14.05 -22.29 -1.93
CA THR A 332 -15.51 -22.11 -1.80
C THR A 332 -16.00 -22.38 -0.38
N ARG A 333 -15.60 -23.52 0.22
CA ARG A 333 -16.03 -23.91 1.57
C ARG A 333 -15.59 -22.90 2.62
N VAL A 334 -14.32 -22.50 2.60
CA VAL A 334 -13.74 -21.57 3.57
C VAL A 334 -14.40 -20.20 3.45
N LEU A 335 -14.55 -19.69 2.22
CA LEU A 335 -15.21 -18.40 1.98
C LEU A 335 -16.67 -18.41 2.43
N LYS A 336 -17.39 -19.51 2.18
CA LYS A 336 -18.75 -19.67 2.66
C LYS A 336 -18.82 -19.67 4.19
N ALA A 337 -17.98 -20.46 4.86
CA ALA A 337 -17.97 -20.52 6.32
C ALA A 337 -17.62 -19.18 6.96
N PHE A 338 -16.63 -18.47 6.40
CA PHE A 338 -16.27 -17.12 6.82
C PHE A 338 -17.45 -16.13 6.63
N GLY A 339 -18.09 -16.17 5.46
CA GLY A 339 -19.23 -15.32 5.12
C GLY A 339 -20.44 -15.55 6.02
N ASP A 340 -20.79 -16.82 6.26
CA ASP A 340 -21.89 -17.21 7.15
C ASP A 340 -21.67 -16.70 8.59
N HIS A 341 -20.42 -16.71 9.08
CA HIS A 341 -20.09 -16.30 10.45
C HIS A 341 -19.99 -14.78 10.61
N TYR A 342 -19.25 -14.08 9.73
CA TYR A 342 -18.95 -12.64 9.90
C TYR A 342 -19.87 -11.70 9.12
N GLY A 343 -20.45 -12.14 8.00
CA GLY A 343 -21.33 -11.33 7.17
C GLY A 343 -22.48 -10.68 7.97
N PRO A 344 -23.21 -11.45 8.80
CA PRO A 344 -24.32 -10.90 9.61
C PRO A 344 -23.89 -9.98 10.77
N LYS A 345 -22.62 -9.99 11.18
CA LYS A 345 -22.15 -9.27 12.39
C LYS A 345 -21.97 -7.76 12.19
N GLY A 346 -21.89 -7.29 10.95
CA GLY A 346 -21.71 -5.85 10.64
C GLY A 346 -20.36 -5.27 11.08
N VAL A 347 -19.35 -6.12 11.31
CA VAL A 347 -18.00 -5.75 11.78
C VAL A 347 -17.02 -5.45 10.65
N LEU A 348 -17.31 -5.93 9.43
CA LEU A 348 -16.46 -5.78 8.25
C LEU A 348 -16.63 -4.37 7.64
N GLU A 349 -15.52 -3.69 7.38
CA GLU A 349 -15.52 -2.50 6.49
C GLU A 349 -15.32 -2.90 5.03
N GLY A 350 -14.51 -3.93 4.81
CA GLY A 350 -14.26 -4.57 3.53
C GLY A 350 -13.41 -5.82 3.74
N VAL A 351 -13.12 -6.53 2.67
CA VAL A 351 -12.19 -7.67 2.68
C VAL A 351 -11.17 -7.55 1.55
N ARG A 352 -9.92 -7.91 1.85
CA ARG A 352 -8.89 -8.11 0.84
C ARG A 352 -8.91 -9.56 0.40
N LEU A 353 -8.92 -9.77 -0.90
CA LEU A 353 -8.90 -11.11 -1.49
C LEU A 353 -7.47 -11.62 -1.51
N GLY A 354 -7.28 -12.82 -0.95
CA GLY A 354 -5.98 -13.48 -0.85
C GLY A 354 -5.83 -14.70 -1.80
N PRO A 355 -6.00 -14.56 -3.13
CA PRO A 355 -6.25 -15.72 -4.00
C PRO A 355 -5.05 -16.64 -4.22
N SER A 356 -3.81 -16.16 -4.10
CA SER A 356 -2.61 -16.97 -4.37
C SER A 356 -1.34 -16.32 -3.77
N GLY A 357 -0.17 -16.63 -4.32
CA GLY A 357 1.10 -16.01 -3.98
C GLY A 357 1.57 -16.30 -2.55
N ASN A 358 2.63 -15.59 -2.16
CA ASN A 358 3.35 -15.87 -0.91
C ASN A 358 2.71 -15.20 0.30
N TYR A 359 2.02 -14.08 0.05
CA TYR A 359 1.35 -13.27 1.07
C TYR A 359 -0.16 -13.13 0.82
N GLY A 360 -0.74 -13.93 -0.08
CA GLY A 360 -2.14 -13.80 -0.52
C GLY A 360 -2.33 -12.95 -1.78
N GLU A 361 -1.29 -12.39 -2.41
CA GLU A 361 -1.47 -11.49 -3.56
C GLU A 361 -1.99 -12.19 -4.84
N SER A 362 -2.59 -11.44 -5.78
CA SER A 362 -3.01 -11.97 -7.10
C SER A 362 -1.86 -12.17 -8.08
N GLN A 363 -0.89 -12.96 -7.65
CA GLN A 363 0.29 -13.30 -8.42
C GLN A 363 0.77 -14.73 -8.14
N TYR A 364 1.61 -15.24 -9.02
CA TYR A 364 2.38 -16.46 -8.79
C TYR A 364 3.46 -16.21 -7.72
N PRO A 365 4.11 -17.28 -7.20
CA PRO A 365 5.19 -17.10 -6.25
C PRO A 365 6.30 -16.15 -6.77
N ALA A 366 6.51 -15.03 -6.09
CA ALA A 366 7.42 -13.96 -6.53
C ALA A 366 8.54 -13.58 -5.52
N GLY A 367 8.59 -14.19 -4.33
CA GLY A 367 9.56 -13.86 -3.27
C GLY A 367 8.95 -13.97 -1.87
N GLY A 368 9.76 -13.93 -0.81
CA GLY A 368 9.26 -14.10 0.56
C GLY A 368 9.10 -15.57 0.94
N ASN A 369 10.06 -16.07 1.71
CA ASN A 369 10.19 -17.50 2.00
C ASN A 369 9.31 -17.94 3.18
N TRP A 370 7.99 -17.82 3.04
CA TRP A 370 7.00 -18.19 4.06
C TRP A 370 6.37 -19.55 3.73
N GLY A 371 7.19 -20.59 3.83
CA GLY A 371 6.74 -21.95 3.54
C GLY A 371 5.85 -22.53 4.64
N TYR A 372 5.39 -23.76 4.39
CA TYR A 372 4.58 -24.51 5.34
C TYR A 372 5.31 -24.69 6.67
N LYS A 373 4.68 -24.28 7.78
CA LYS A 373 5.26 -24.24 9.13
C LYS A 373 6.58 -23.45 9.23
N GLY A 374 6.78 -22.47 8.35
CA GLY A 374 8.00 -21.65 8.32
C GLY A 374 9.21 -22.35 7.70
N GLU A 375 9.04 -23.57 7.15
CA GLU A 375 10.10 -24.26 6.44
C GLU A 375 10.48 -23.52 5.15
N PRO A 376 11.77 -23.51 4.76
CA PRO A 376 12.17 -22.94 3.48
C PRO A 376 11.47 -23.63 2.30
N MET A 377 11.02 -22.83 1.32
CA MET A 377 10.45 -23.29 0.06
C MET A 377 11.22 -22.74 -1.15
N HIS A 378 11.14 -23.47 -2.27
CA HIS A 378 11.71 -22.98 -3.53
C HIS A 378 10.91 -21.80 -4.06
N ILE A 379 11.54 -20.63 -4.23
CA ILE A 379 10.83 -19.39 -4.56
C ILE A 379 11.72 -18.37 -5.28
N HIS A 380 11.16 -17.72 -6.30
CA HIS A 380 11.70 -16.60 -7.05
C HIS A 380 10.63 -16.10 -8.03
N ILE A 381 10.77 -14.88 -8.53
CA ILE A 381 9.99 -14.45 -9.71
C ILE A 381 10.40 -15.33 -10.90
N GLY A 382 9.43 -15.88 -11.62
CA GLY A 382 9.65 -16.83 -12.71
C GLY A 382 8.36 -17.50 -13.14
N TYR A 383 8.46 -18.58 -13.91
CA TYR A 383 7.30 -19.25 -14.49
C TYR A 383 6.93 -20.52 -13.72
N TRP A 384 5.83 -20.44 -12.98
CA TRP A 384 5.33 -21.49 -12.07
C TRP A 384 4.31 -22.42 -12.72
N ALA A 385 4.62 -22.93 -13.91
CA ALA A 385 3.69 -23.71 -14.75
C ALA A 385 4.25 -25.09 -15.16
N GLY A 386 5.17 -25.65 -14.38
CA GLY A 386 5.79 -26.95 -14.64
C GLY A 386 4.96 -28.16 -14.17
N ASP A 387 3.82 -27.93 -13.50
CA ASP A 387 3.01 -29.01 -12.96
C ASP A 387 2.13 -29.66 -14.06
N ALA A 388 1.67 -30.89 -13.79
CA ALA A 388 0.93 -31.66 -14.78
C ALA A 388 -0.44 -31.04 -15.13
N HIS A 389 -1.06 -30.30 -14.20
CA HIS A 389 -2.33 -29.63 -14.43
C HIS A 389 -2.15 -28.38 -15.29
N ALA A 390 -1.09 -27.60 -15.03
CA ALA A 390 -0.70 -26.47 -15.87
C ALA A 390 -0.44 -26.91 -17.32
N LYS A 391 0.31 -28.00 -17.52
CA LYS A 391 0.54 -28.57 -18.86
C LYS A 391 -0.76 -28.96 -19.56
N ALA A 392 -1.66 -29.65 -18.86
CA ALA A 392 -2.94 -30.08 -19.44
C ALA A 392 -3.83 -28.88 -19.83
N ASP A 393 -3.89 -27.85 -18.98
CA ASP A 393 -4.63 -26.62 -19.27
C ASP A 393 -4.06 -25.87 -20.48
N PHE A 394 -2.72 -25.75 -20.57
CA PHE A 394 -2.06 -25.11 -21.71
C PHE A 394 -2.39 -25.81 -23.03
N GLN A 395 -2.32 -27.15 -23.05
CA GLN A 395 -2.69 -27.94 -24.24
C GLN A 395 -4.15 -27.73 -24.64
N GLN A 396 -5.06 -27.61 -23.66
CA GLN A 396 -6.46 -27.32 -23.93
C GLN A 396 -6.66 -25.89 -24.43
N TRP A 397 -5.92 -24.92 -23.89
CA TRP A 397 -5.94 -23.53 -24.34
C TRP A 397 -5.49 -23.41 -25.80
N LEU A 398 -4.40 -24.09 -26.18
CA LEU A 398 -3.94 -24.14 -27.58
C LEU A 398 -4.97 -24.79 -28.50
N LYS A 399 -5.60 -25.89 -28.07
CA LYS A 399 -6.70 -26.55 -28.81
C LYS A 399 -7.85 -25.56 -29.07
N ARG A 400 -8.24 -24.76 -28.08
CA ARG A 400 -9.29 -23.75 -28.22
C ARG A 400 -8.87 -22.61 -29.15
N LYS A 401 -7.63 -22.13 -29.05
CA LYS A 401 -7.13 -20.99 -29.84
C LYS A 401 -6.93 -21.33 -31.32
N TYR A 402 -6.34 -22.48 -31.62
CA TYR A 402 -5.91 -22.84 -32.98
C TYR A 402 -6.80 -23.88 -33.65
N GLY A 403 -7.61 -24.64 -32.91
CA GLY A 403 -8.45 -25.70 -33.45
C GLY A 403 -7.68 -26.94 -33.93
N THR A 404 -6.64 -26.79 -34.77
CA THR A 404 -5.79 -27.87 -35.29
C THR A 404 -4.31 -27.62 -35.02
N VAL A 405 -3.54 -28.70 -34.93
CA VAL A 405 -2.08 -28.61 -34.73
C VAL A 405 -1.38 -27.98 -35.94
N ASP A 406 -1.94 -28.11 -37.15
CA ASP A 406 -1.40 -27.47 -38.35
C ASP A 406 -1.48 -25.94 -38.28
N GLN A 407 -2.57 -25.39 -37.74
CA GLN A 407 -2.71 -23.95 -37.56
C GLN A 407 -1.77 -23.42 -36.47
N LEU A 408 -1.61 -24.18 -35.38
CA LEU A 408 -0.60 -23.88 -34.36
C LEU A 408 0.80 -23.85 -34.97
N ASN A 409 1.18 -24.91 -35.69
CA ASN A 409 2.48 -25.04 -36.34
C ASN A 409 2.75 -23.88 -37.30
N ALA A 410 1.76 -23.50 -38.13
CA ALA A 410 1.88 -22.36 -39.03
C ALA A 410 2.09 -21.02 -38.29
N ALA A 411 1.43 -20.82 -37.15
CA ALA A 411 1.57 -19.62 -36.34
C ALA A 411 2.92 -19.55 -35.59
N TRP A 412 3.47 -20.70 -35.20
CA TRP A 412 4.74 -20.83 -34.48
C TRP A 412 5.91 -21.09 -35.45
N ASP A 413 6.05 -20.24 -36.47
CA ASP A 413 7.15 -20.28 -37.46
C ASP A 413 7.35 -21.63 -38.17
N ASN A 414 6.24 -22.29 -38.53
CA ASN A 414 6.22 -23.63 -39.14
C ASN A 414 6.84 -24.73 -38.26
N ALA A 415 6.49 -24.72 -36.97
CA ALA A 415 6.79 -25.82 -36.06
C ALA A 415 6.28 -27.18 -36.58
N THR A 416 6.75 -28.27 -35.98
CA THR A 416 6.48 -29.64 -36.49
C THR A 416 5.83 -30.54 -35.44
N HIS A 417 4.95 -29.98 -34.60
CA HIS A 417 4.23 -30.75 -33.58
C HIS A 417 3.25 -31.72 -34.25
N GLN A 418 3.24 -32.98 -33.80
CA GLN A 418 2.37 -34.03 -34.34
C GLN A 418 0.96 -34.00 -33.74
N SER A 419 0.83 -33.47 -32.53
CA SER A 419 -0.44 -33.24 -31.85
C SER A 419 -0.24 -32.16 -30.78
N PHE A 420 -1.33 -31.68 -30.19
CA PHE A 420 -1.24 -30.78 -29.04
C PHE A 420 -0.65 -31.48 -27.79
N ASP A 421 -0.77 -32.80 -27.67
CA ASP A 421 -0.40 -33.54 -26.46
C ASP A 421 1.13 -33.61 -26.25
N VAL A 422 1.91 -33.36 -27.30
CA VAL A 422 3.38 -33.24 -27.22
C VAL A 422 3.85 -31.83 -26.85
N VAL A 423 2.98 -30.83 -26.89
CA VAL A 423 3.31 -29.45 -26.55
C VAL A 423 3.34 -29.29 -25.03
N SER A 424 4.33 -28.55 -24.52
CA SER A 424 4.47 -28.22 -23.10
C SER A 424 4.83 -26.75 -22.95
N PRO A 425 4.44 -26.07 -21.86
CA PRO A 425 4.92 -24.72 -21.61
C PRO A 425 6.45 -24.74 -21.47
N ALA A 426 7.11 -23.75 -22.05
CA ALA A 426 8.57 -23.60 -22.04
C ALA A 426 8.94 -22.22 -21.51
N LEU A 427 10.18 -22.07 -21.05
CA LEU A 427 10.70 -20.77 -20.62
C LEU A 427 10.69 -19.78 -21.79
N PRO A 428 10.01 -18.62 -21.67
CA PRO A 428 9.93 -17.62 -22.74
C PRO A 428 11.26 -17.14 -23.28
N GLN A 429 12.33 -17.18 -22.48
CA GLN A 429 13.68 -16.79 -22.90
C GLN A 429 14.31 -17.79 -23.88
N LEU A 430 13.79 -19.01 -23.98
CA LEU A 430 14.24 -20.04 -24.93
C LEU A 430 13.40 -20.08 -26.20
N ILE A 431 12.30 -19.33 -26.25
CA ILE A 431 11.36 -19.31 -27.37
C ILE A 431 11.81 -18.25 -28.38
N LEU A 432 12.17 -18.70 -29.59
CA LEU A 432 12.58 -17.82 -30.69
C LEU A 432 11.39 -17.21 -31.43
N SER A 433 10.30 -17.98 -31.58
CA SER A 433 9.10 -17.51 -32.26
C SER A 433 8.39 -16.46 -31.40
N LYS A 434 8.21 -15.25 -31.94
CA LYS A 434 7.49 -14.17 -31.22
C LYS A 434 6.07 -14.62 -30.86
N ARG A 435 5.37 -15.29 -31.77
CA ARG A 435 3.98 -15.71 -31.57
C ARG A 435 3.86 -16.81 -30.51
N GLU A 436 4.75 -17.81 -30.53
CA GLU A 436 4.82 -18.83 -29.47
C GLU A 436 5.08 -18.19 -28.09
N ARG A 437 6.02 -17.24 -28.03
CA ARG A 437 6.34 -16.55 -26.78
C ARG A 437 5.15 -15.75 -26.24
N LEU A 438 4.47 -15.01 -27.11
CA LEU A 438 3.25 -14.28 -26.75
C LEU A 438 2.16 -15.23 -26.26
N ASP A 439 1.99 -16.38 -26.91
CA ASP A 439 1.00 -17.37 -26.50
C ASP A 439 1.26 -17.95 -25.10
N VAL A 440 2.51 -18.36 -24.83
CA VAL A 440 2.90 -18.92 -23.52
C VAL A 440 2.71 -17.87 -22.41
N THR A 441 3.17 -16.65 -22.64
CA THR A 441 3.09 -15.58 -21.64
C THR A 441 1.66 -15.09 -21.43
N ALA A 442 0.86 -14.95 -22.49
CA ALA A 442 -0.56 -14.61 -22.39
C ALA A 442 -1.33 -15.69 -21.63
N TRP A 443 -1.23 -16.97 -22.03
CA TRP A 443 -1.90 -18.07 -21.32
C TRP A 443 -1.54 -18.08 -19.82
N TYR A 444 -0.26 -17.91 -19.50
CA TYR A 444 0.22 -17.92 -18.12
C TYR A 444 -0.41 -16.78 -17.31
N THR A 445 -0.30 -15.53 -17.76
CA THR A 445 -0.84 -14.38 -17.03
C THR A 445 -2.38 -14.37 -17.01
N ASP A 446 -3.03 -14.74 -18.11
CA ASP A 446 -4.49 -14.80 -18.22
C ASP A 446 -5.09 -15.87 -17.31
N SER A 447 -4.37 -16.98 -17.07
CA SER A 447 -4.81 -18.02 -16.14
C SER A 447 -4.93 -17.48 -14.70
N MET A 448 -3.99 -16.66 -14.26
CA MET A 448 -4.07 -16.00 -12.94
C MET A 448 -5.22 -14.98 -12.89
N SER A 449 -5.44 -14.23 -13.97
CA SER A 449 -6.58 -13.31 -14.05
C SER A 449 -7.93 -14.03 -14.00
N ALA A 450 -8.07 -15.16 -14.69
CA ALA A 450 -9.26 -16.00 -14.63
C ALA A 450 -9.45 -16.66 -13.24
N TRP A 451 -8.35 -17.01 -12.57
CA TRP A 451 -8.38 -17.48 -11.18
C TRP A 451 -8.92 -16.39 -10.23
N CYS A 452 -8.39 -15.16 -10.36
CA CYS A 452 -8.83 -14.02 -9.56
C CYS A 452 -10.28 -13.64 -9.84
N ASP A 453 -10.72 -13.69 -11.12
CA ASP A 453 -12.12 -13.44 -11.48
C ASP A 453 -13.07 -14.39 -10.76
N TRP A 454 -12.79 -15.70 -10.85
CA TRP A 454 -13.57 -16.70 -10.17
C TRP A 454 -13.56 -16.50 -8.65
N TRP A 455 -12.38 -16.29 -8.06
CA TRP A 455 -12.22 -16.12 -6.62
C TRP A 455 -13.07 -14.92 -6.13
N ALA A 456 -12.99 -13.78 -6.81
CA ALA A 456 -13.76 -12.58 -6.46
C ALA A 456 -15.27 -12.79 -6.56
N ARG A 457 -15.76 -13.50 -7.60
CA ARG A 457 -17.18 -13.86 -7.74
C ARG A 457 -17.64 -14.83 -6.65
N GLU A 458 -16.79 -15.78 -6.27
CA GLU A 458 -17.06 -16.72 -5.20
C GLU A 458 -17.20 -15.99 -3.85
N THR A 459 -16.32 -15.04 -3.56
CA THR A 459 -16.41 -14.21 -2.36
C THR A 459 -17.61 -13.31 -2.36
N ARG A 460 -17.97 -12.70 -3.50
CA ARG A 460 -19.21 -11.91 -3.61
C ARG A 460 -20.44 -12.77 -3.28
N THR A 461 -20.42 -14.05 -3.61
CA THR A 461 -21.52 -14.98 -3.25
C THR A 461 -21.60 -15.20 -1.74
N GLY A 462 -20.47 -15.39 -1.06
CA GLY A 462 -20.42 -15.55 0.40
C GLY A 462 -20.58 -14.25 1.21
N LEU A 463 -20.24 -13.10 0.61
CA LEU A 463 -20.24 -11.77 1.23
C LEU A 463 -20.91 -10.75 0.29
N PRO A 464 -22.24 -10.84 0.09
CA PRO A 464 -22.95 -10.04 -0.93
C PRO A 464 -22.87 -8.53 -0.69
N GLU A 465 -22.89 -8.09 0.56
CA GLU A 465 -22.94 -6.65 0.93
C GLU A 465 -21.57 -6.07 1.30
N THR A 466 -20.51 -6.89 1.35
CA THR A 466 -19.19 -6.44 1.81
C THR A 466 -18.38 -5.89 0.66
N LEU A 467 -17.65 -4.79 0.88
CA LEU A 467 -16.74 -4.28 -0.13
C LEU A 467 -15.54 -5.23 -0.34
N LEU A 468 -15.22 -5.54 -1.60
CA LEU A 468 -14.15 -6.48 -1.96
C LEU A 468 -13.00 -5.71 -2.60
N TYR A 469 -11.77 -6.00 -2.19
CA TYR A 469 -10.55 -5.47 -2.79
C TYR A 469 -9.63 -6.56 -3.31
N GLN A 470 -9.40 -6.58 -4.62
CA GLN A 470 -8.38 -7.44 -5.22
C GLN A 470 -6.99 -6.87 -4.95
N SER A 471 -6.12 -7.68 -4.37
CA SER A 471 -4.74 -7.31 -4.05
C SER A 471 -3.81 -7.40 -5.26
N ALA A 472 -3.76 -6.35 -6.08
CA ALA A 472 -2.96 -6.33 -7.30
C ALA A 472 -1.52 -5.86 -7.02
N GLY A 473 -0.56 -6.79 -7.10
CA GLY A 473 0.86 -6.57 -6.81
C GLY A 473 1.76 -6.68 -8.04
N GLY A 474 3.04 -7.03 -7.84
CA GLY A 474 3.94 -7.45 -8.92
C GLY A 474 4.30 -6.40 -9.99
N TRP A 475 4.14 -5.08 -9.75
CA TRP A 475 4.56 -3.99 -10.65
C TRP A 475 4.13 -4.15 -12.14
N GLY A 476 3.11 -4.97 -12.41
CA GLY A 476 2.61 -5.27 -13.76
C GLY A 476 3.50 -6.13 -14.67
N PHE A 477 4.53 -6.83 -14.14
CA PHE A 477 5.31 -7.75 -14.97
C PHE A 477 4.57 -9.07 -15.21
N ARG A 478 4.66 -9.59 -16.45
CA ARG A 478 3.91 -10.78 -16.90
C ARG A 478 4.36 -12.04 -16.16
N GLU A 479 5.62 -12.11 -15.73
CA GLU A 479 6.19 -13.19 -14.93
C GLU A 479 5.55 -13.33 -13.55
N ALA A 480 4.99 -12.26 -12.97
CA ALA A 480 4.20 -12.37 -11.73
C ALA A 480 2.79 -12.90 -11.99
N GLY A 481 2.32 -12.90 -13.24
CA GLY A 481 0.93 -13.21 -13.57
C GLY A 481 -0.06 -12.12 -13.18
N THR A 482 0.39 -10.88 -12.95
CA THR A 482 -0.52 -9.75 -12.72
C THR A 482 -0.86 -9.05 -14.03
N ASP A 483 -2.15 -9.01 -14.35
CA ASP A 483 -2.71 -8.16 -15.41
C ASP A 483 -3.62 -7.12 -14.76
N TYR A 484 -3.18 -5.86 -14.76
CA TYR A 484 -3.91 -4.81 -14.06
C TYR A 484 -5.28 -4.54 -14.69
N PRO A 485 -5.44 -4.28 -16.01
CA PRO A 485 -6.78 -4.09 -16.57
C PRO A 485 -7.71 -5.29 -16.39
N ALA A 486 -7.24 -6.52 -16.62
CA ALA A 486 -8.10 -7.71 -16.54
C ALA A 486 -8.66 -7.91 -15.13
N GLN A 487 -7.79 -7.88 -14.11
CA GLN A 487 -8.22 -7.99 -12.71
C GLN A 487 -9.13 -6.82 -12.30
N THR A 488 -8.86 -5.61 -12.80
CA THR A 488 -9.68 -4.42 -12.52
C THR A 488 -11.08 -4.53 -13.10
N LYS A 489 -11.22 -5.07 -14.33
CA LYS A 489 -12.50 -5.21 -15.02
C LYS A 489 -13.48 -6.07 -14.22
N THR A 490 -13.02 -7.20 -13.68
CA THR A 490 -13.83 -8.01 -12.75
C THR A 490 -14.27 -7.18 -11.55
N MET A 491 -13.35 -6.47 -10.90
CA MET A 491 -13.70 -5.74 -9.68
C MET A 491 -14.70 -4.60 -9.96
N ALA A 492 -14.62 -3.95 -11.12
CA ALA A 492 -15.62 -2.98 -11.55
C ALA A 492 -17.02 -3.62 -11.69
N GLU A 493 -17.12 -4.78 -12.34
CA GLU A 493 -18.39 -5.52 -12.50
C GLU A 493 -19.01 -5.93 -11.15
N LEU A 494 -18.17 -6.19 -10.15
CA LEU A 494 -18.59 -6.59 -8.80
C LEU A 494 -18.79 -5.41 -7.83
N GLY A 495 -18.67 -4.16 -8.30
CA GLY A 495 -18.73 -2.96 -7.46
C GLY A 495 -17.64 -2.92 -6.38
N GLY A 496 -16.51 -3.59 -6.62
CA GLY A 496 -15.37 -3.65 -5.73
C GLY A 496 -14.24 -2.69 -6.12
N GLY A 497 -13.07 -2.92 -5.54
CA GLY A 497 -11.87 -2.13 -5.81
C GLY A 497 -10.64 -2.97 -6.07
N ILE A 498 -9.60 -2.30 -6.55
CA ILE A 498 -8.24 -2.82 -6.60
C ILE A 498 -7.41 -2.15 -5.51
N ARG A 499 -6.55 -2.92 -4.83
CA ARG A 499 -5.56 -2.38 -3.91
C ARG A 499 -4.16 -2.69 -4.40
N LEU A 500 -3.37 -1.63 -4.55
CA LEU A 500 -2.04 -1.69 -5.17
C LEU A 500 -0.97 -1.82 -4.10
N THR A 501 -0.19 -2.91 -4.14
CA THR A 501 0.77 -3.29 -3.08
C THR A 501 2.20 -2.81 -3.34
N ASN A 502 2.38 -1.87 -4.28
CA ASN A 502 3.68 -1.56 -4.87
C ASN A 502 4.24 -0.19 -4.46
N GLU A 503 3.55 0.56 -3.61
CA GLU A 503 3.99 1.92 -3.29
C GLU A 503 5.18 1.94 -2.33
N THR A 504 6.18 2.76 -2.63
CA THR A 504 7.40 2.96 -1.85
C THR A 504 7.43 4.38 -1.27
N ASP A 505 8.55 4.72 -0.65
CA ASP A 505 8.86 6.08 -0.19
C ASP A 505 9.28 7.02 -1.35
N SER A 506 8.98 6.68 -2.60
CA SER A 506 9.25 7.51 -3.79
C SER A 506 8.00 7.71 -4.64
N PHE A 507 7.54 8.95 -4.75
CA PHE A 507 6.36 9.28 -5.56
C PHE A 507 6.53 8.89 -7.04
N GLU A 508 7.70 9.10 -7.64
CA GLU A 508 7.92 8.72 -9.04
C GLU A 508 7.75 7.22 -9.25
N GLN A 509 8.28 6.41 -8.33
CA GLN A 509 8.11 4.96 -8.36
C GLN A 509 6.64 4.58 -8.22
N ASN A 510 5.95 5.18 -7.25
CA ASN A 510 4.51 4.96 -7.04
C ASN A 510 3.76 5.26 -8.33
N PHE A 511 4.07 6.39 -8.97
CA PHE A 511 3.44 6.77 -10.23
C PHE A 511 3.65 5.70 -11.30
N TYR A 512 4.88 5.43 -11.74
CA TYR A 512 5.06 4.54 -12.89
C TYR A 512 4.73 3.06 -12.57
N ALA A 513 4.79 2.63 -11.32
CA ALA A 513 4.43 1.27 -10.92
C ALA A 513 2.91 1.05 -10.88
N THR A 514 2.15 2.05 -10.43
CA THR A 514 0.71 1.89 -10.13
C THR A 514 -0.21 2.54 -11.16
N ARG A 515 0.31 3.44 -12.02
CA ARG A 515 -0.51 4.26 -12.90
C ARG A 515 -1.36 3.46 -13.88
N LEU A 516 -0.88 2.33 -14.41
CA LEU A 516 -1.70 1.48 -15.30
C LEU A 516 -2.95 0.98 -14.56
N ALA A 517 -2.80 0.45 -13.35
CA ALA A 517 -3.92 -0.05 -12.57
C ALA A 517 -4.87 1.07 -12.14
N MET A 518 -4.34 2.21 -11.67
CA MET A 518 -5.16 3.37 -11.32
C MET A 518 -5.92 3.93 -12.54
N THR A 519 -5.30 3.92 -13.71
CA THR A 519 -5.94 4.29 -14.99
C THR A 519 -7.07 3.31 -15.29
N SER A 520 -6.78 2.00 -15.29
CA SER A 520 -7.79 0.95 -15.52
C SER A 520 -8.98 1.10 -14.60
N ALA A 521 -8.76 1.34 -13.31
CA ALA A 521 -9.84 1.42 -12.33
C ALA A 521 -10.73 2.63 -12.57
N ARG A 522 -10.16 3.78 -12.89
CA ARG A 522 -10.93 4.97 -13.25
C ARG A 522 -11.69 4.80 -14.57
N LEU A 523 -11.11 4.10 -15.54
CA LEU A 523 -11.74 3.87 -16.85
C LEU A 523 -12.89 2.88 -16.78
N TYR A 524 -12.74 1.78 -16.03
CA TYR A 524 -13.79 0.78 -15.83
C TYR A 524 -14.78 1.14 -14.72
N GLY A 525 -14.43 2.05 -13.81
CA GLY A 525 -15.27 2.46 -12.67
C GLY A 525 -15.09 1.60 -11.41
N ALA A 526 -13.94 0.94 -11.24
CA ALA A 526 -13.58 0.26 -9.99
C ALA A 526 -13.06 1.26 -8.94
N ARG A 527 -13.20 0.89 -7.67
CA ARG A 527 -12.59 1.63 -6.54
C ARG A 527 -11.07 1.46 -6.51
N ILE A 528 -10.36 2.44 -5.96
CA ILE A 528 -8.89 2.49 -5.99
C ILE A 528 -8.35 2.58 -4.57
N GLY A 529 -7.49 1.62 -4.24
CA GLY A 529 -6.77 1.54 -2.98
C GLY A 529 -5.27 1.50 -3.15
N SER A 530 -4.55 1.96 -2.13
CA SER A 530 -3.09 1.85 -2.07
C SER A 530 -2.59 1.17 -0.79
N GLU A 531 -1.48 0.45 -0.93
CA GLU A 531 -0.74 -0.24 0.12
C GLU A 531 0.75 -0.06 -0.15
N PRO A 532 1.57 0.18 0.89
CA PRO A 532 3.00 0.28 0.68
C PRO A 532 3.62 -1.11 0.52
N ALA A 533 4.61 -1.23 -0.36
CA ALA A 533 5.40 -2.44 -0.56
C ALA A 533 6.24 -2.79 0.68
N SER A 534 6.58 -1.79 1.50
CA SER A 534 7.35 -1.96 2.73
C SER A 534 7.26 -0.71 3.63
N SER A 535 8.33 -0.39 4.35
CA SER A 535 8.41 0.79 5.21
C SER A 535 8.43 2.09 4.39
N HIS A 536 7.81 3.13 4.92
CA HIS A 536 7.91 4.47 4.37
C HIS A 536 7.96 5.54 5.46
N THR A 537 8.34 6.75 5.05
CA THR A 537 8.49 7.93 5.91
C THR A 537 7.33 8.91 5.72
N ALA A 538 7.47 10.11 6.29
CA ALA A 538 6.59 11.24 6.00
C ALA A 538 6.52 11.61 4.51
N ARG A 539 7.59 11.33 3.75
CA ARG A 539 7.63 11.50 2.29
C ARG A 539 6.64 10.57 1.60
N GLY A 540 6.71 9.29 1.95
CA GLY A 540 5.79 8.27 1.46
C GLY A 540 4.33 8.63 1.74
N ILE A 541 3.99 9.16 2.91
CA ILE A 541 2.60 9.60 3.20
C ILE A 541 2.13 10.64 2.17
N ALA A 542 2.92 11.70 1.98
CA ALA A 542 2.56 12.77 1.05
C ALA A 542 2.45 12.25 -0.40
N GLY A 543 3.42 11.45 -0.86
CA GLY A 543 3.42 10.87 -2.20
C GLY A 543 2.22 9.94 -2.45
N ARG A 544 1.89 9.07 -1.50
CA ARG A 544 0.80 8.09 -1.60
C ARG A 544 -0.58 8.74 -1.54
N LEU A 545 -0.78 9.69 -0.61
CA LEU A 545 -2.02 10.48 -0.56
C LEU A 545 -2.21 11.31 -1.84
N TYR A 546 -1.12 11.88 -2.38
CA TYR A 546 -1.19 12.60 -3.66
C TYR A 546 -1.54 11.67 -4.82
N ASN A 547 -0.97 10.46 -4.86
CA ASN A 547 -1.29 9.47 -5.90
C ASN A 547 -2.78 9.10 -5.88
N LEU A 548 -3.36 8.88 -4.69
CA LEU A 548 -4.80 8.66 -4.53
C LEU A 548 -5.64 9.89 -4.85
N LEU A 549 -5.21 11.08 -4.43
CA LEU A 549 -5.92 12.34 -4.69
C LEU A 549 -6.03 12.64 -6.19
N THR A 550 -4.98 12.34 -6.95
CA THR A 550 -4.92 12.47 -8.41
C THR A 550 -5.59 11.32 -9.17
N ALA A 551 -6.06 10.29 -8.46
CA ALA A 551 -6.78 9.15 -9.04
C ALA A 551 -8.24 9.05 -8.55
N ASN A 552 -8.72 9.97 -7.71
CA ASN A 552 -10.00 9.86 -7.00
C ASN A 552 -10.12 8.57 -6.15
N GLY A 553 -8.99 8.08 -5.62
CA GLY A 553 -8.97 6.83 -4.85
C GLY A 553 -9.59 6.96 -3.48
N ASP A 554 -10.11 5.86 -2.95
CA ASP A 554 -10.95 5.83 -1.75
C ASP A 554 -10.58 4.77 -0.71
N HIS A 555 -9.44 4.11 -0.89
CA HIS A 555 -8.89 3.22 0.13
C HIS A 555 -7.40 3.49 0.39
N PHE A 556 -7.02 3.62 1.65
CA PHE A 556 -5.65 3.81 2.08
C PHE A 556 -5.30 2.77 3.13
N PHE A 557 -4.32 1.92 2.84
CA PHE A 557 -3.74 1.00 3.81
C PHE A 557 -2.31 1.41 4.18
N THR A 558 -1.90 1.21 5.43
CA THR A 558 -0.50 1.35 5.85
C THR A 558 -0.17 0.46 7.05
N TYR A 559 1.07 -0.02 7.15
CA TYR A 559 1.54 -0.66 8.36
C TYR A 559 1.65 0.35 9.52
N GLN A 560 1.34 -0.06 10.75
CA GLN A 560 1.35 0.85 11.91
C GLN A 560 2.69 1.59 12.08
N GLY A 561 3.81 0.89 11.85
CA GLY A 561 5.17 1.44 12.01
C GLY A 561 5.57 2.50 10.99
N ASN A 562 4.77 2.69 9.94
CA ASN A 562 5.06 3.72 8.94
C ASN A 562 4.49 5.09 9.34
N ILE A 563 3.52 5.13 10.24
CA ILE A 563 2.90 6.37 10.72
C ILE A 563 3.04 6.48 12.24
N MET A 564 2.50 5.51 12.99
CA MET A 564 2.30 5.63 14.44
C MET A 564 3.59 5.79 15.25
N THR A 565 4.72 5.35 14.73
CA THR A 565 6.03 5.41 15.40
C THR A 565 6.92 6.56 14.89
N GLN A 566 6.43 7.40 13.98
CA GLN A 566 7.19 8.45 13.32
C GLN A 566 6.49 9.81 13.48
N PRO A 567 6.95 10.70 14.38
CA PRO A 567 6.36 12.02 14.63
C PRO A 567 6.14 12.86 13.36
N MET A 568 7.15 13.00 12.49
CA MET A 568 7.00 13.77 11.25
C MET A 568 5.95 13.16 10.31
N ALA A 569 5.80 11.84 10.33
CA ALA A 569 4.82 11.11 9.53
C ALA A 569 3.40 11.37 10.05
N ILE A 570 3.20 11.41 11.37
CA ILE A 570 1.93 11.79 12.02
C ILE A 570 1.57 13.23 11.70
N GLU A 571 2.52 14.17 11.79
CA GLU A 571 2.29 15.57 11.43
C GLU A 571 1.86 15.70 9.96
N SER A 572 2.59 15.05 9.05
CA SER A 572 2.25 15.00 7.62
C SER A 572 0.86 14.40 7.37
N TRP A 573 0.52 13.31 8.07
CA TRP A 573 -0.80 12.67 8.00
C TRP A 573 -1.93 13.60 8.43
N LEU A 574 -1.84 14.18 9.63
CA LEU A 574 -2.88 15.05 10.19
C LEU A 574 -3.08 16.32 9.35
N GLU A 575 -2.02 16.86 8.77
CA GLU A 575 -2.10 18.04 7.90
C GLU A 575 -2.62 17.73 6.50
N THR A 576 -2.25 16.58 5.93
CA THR A 576 -2.51 16.26 4.52
C THR A 576 -3.81 15.48 4.31
N LEU A 577 -4.21 14.63 5.27
CA LEU A 577 -5.41 13.81 5.16
C LEU A 577 -6.68 14.63 4.83
N PRO A 578 -6.94 15.82 5.42
CA PRO A 578 -8.11 16.62 5.08
C PRO A 578 -8.23 16.99 3.59
N ALA A 579 -7.12 17.04 2.84
CA ALA A 579 -7.16 17.28 1.39
C ALA A 579 -7.93 16.18 0.66
N MET A 580 -8.07 14.99 1.25
CA MET A 580 -8.82 13.88 0.68
C MET A 580 -10.33 14.15 0.60
N ASP A 581 -10.87 15.14 1.32
CA ASP A 581 -12.26 15.58 1.10
C ASP A 581 -12.47 16.20 -0.29
N THR A 582 -11.40 16.69 -0.91
CA THR A 582 -11.41 17.32 -2.24
C THR A 582 -11.11 16.36 -3.38
N ARG A 583 -10.98 15.04 -3.09
CA ARG A 583 -10.86 14.01 -4.14
C ARG A 583 -11.95 14.20 -5.19
N ARG A 584 -11.62 13.93 -6.45
CA ARG A 584 -12.53 13.91 -7.60
C ARG A 584 -11.78 13.45 -8.84
N PRO A 585 -12.47 13.11 -9.94
CA PRO A 585 -11.79 12.68 -11.17
C PRO A 585 -10.74 13.71 -11.64
N PRO A 586 -9.56 13.27 -12.07
CA PRO A 586 -8.57 14.14 -12.67
C PRO A 586 -8.94 14.51 -14.12
N LEU A 587 -8.45 15.66 -14.57
CA LEU A 587 -8.49 16.07 -15.98
C LEU A 587 -7.16 15.68 -16.65
N VAL A 588 -7.14 14.51 -17.27
CA VAL A 588 -5.98 13.98 -18.00
C VAL A 588 -6.33 13.83 -19.48
N GLU A 589 -5.51 14.43 -20.34
CA GLU A 589 -5.74 14.44 -21.80
C GLU A 589 -4.65 13.69 -22.58
N ILE A 590 -3.63 13.21 -21.87
CA ILE A 590 -2.42 12.60 -22.44
C ILE A 590 -2.30 11.18 -21.90
N ALA A 591 -2.22 10.21 -22.81
CA ALA A 591 -1.93 8.82 -22.48
C ALA A 591 -0.49 8.47 -22.85
N VAL A 592 0.13 7.58 -22.08
CA VAL A 592 1.36 6.86 -22.42
C VAL A 592 0.98 5.44 -22.83
N TYR A 593 1.55 4.96 -23.93
CA TYR A 593 1.42 3.56 -24.31
C TYR A 593 2.26 2.70 -23.36
N TYR A 594 1.60 1.86 -22.56
CA TYR A 594 2.23 0.85 -21.72
C TYR A 594 2.51 -0.39 -22.60
N PRO A 595 3.79 -0.77 -22.81
CA PRO A 595 4.16 -1.64 -23.91
C PRO A 595 4.00 -3.13 -23.58
N GLU A 596 2.75 -3.60 -23.53
CA GLU A 596 2.34 -4.96 -23.19
C GLU A 596 3.04 -6.03 -24.06
N THR A 597 2.94 -5.92 -25.39
CA THR A 597 3.61 -6.85 -26.32
C THR A 597 5.12 -6.91 -26.07
N MET A 598 5.77 -5.76 -25.83
CA MET A 598 7.21 -5.73 -25.56
C MET A 598 7.53 -6.39 -24.22
N ASN A 599 6.71 -6.15 -23.19
CA ASN A 599 6.86 -6.77 -21.86
C ASN A 599 6.73 -8.30 -21.92
N GLN A 600 5.99 -8.85 -22.88
CA GLN A 600 5.93 -10.30 -23.12
C GLN A 600 7.11 -10.83 -23.95
N LEU A 601 7.64 -10.01 -24.87
CA LEU A 601 8.75 -10.37 -25.77
C LEU A 601 10.15 -10.12 -25.17
N ASP A 602 10.26 -9.36 -24.08
CA ASP A 602 11.48 -9.18 -23.31
C ASP A 602 11.32 -9.65 -21.85
N ASP A 603 12.40 -9.64 -21.08
CA ASP A 603 12.41 -9.92 -19.63
C ASP A 603 13.02 -8.75 -18.86
N ALA A 604 13.13 -7.57 -19.50
CA ALA A 604 13.83 -6.42 -18.94
C ALA A 604 13.01 -5.77 -17.82
N THR A 605 11.68 -5.78 -17.92
CA THR A 605 10.77 -5.31 -16.86
C THR A 605 11.04 -6.03 -15.56
N PHE A 606 11.24 -7.35 -15.61
CA PHE A 606 11.57 -8.14 -14.44
C PHE A 606 13.03 -7.96 -14.02
N ARG A 607 13.99 -8.20 -14.93
CA ARG A 607 15.43 -8.26 -14.59
C ARG A 607 16.03 -6.92 -14.20
N GLN A 608 15.46 -5.84 -14.72
CA GLN A 608 15.99 -4.49 -14.61
C GLN A 608 14.91 -3.51 -14.17
N LEU A 609 13.98 -3.92 -13.29
CA LEU A 609 12.78 -3.17 -12.90
C LEU A 609 12.92 -1.62 -12.92
N TYR A 610 13.86 -1.05 -12.15
CA TYR A 610 14.07 0.40 -12.11
C TYR A 610 14.71 1.00 -13.38
N ALA A 611 15.55 0.21 -14.06
CA ALA A 611 16.26 0.59 -15.27
C ALA A 611 15.56 0.11 -16.57
N TRP A 612 14.39 -0.51 -16.46
CA TRP A 612 13.59 -0.94 -17.60
C TRP A 612 13.29 0.30 -18.44
N GLY A 613 13.54 0.24 -19.74
CA GLY A 613 13.59 1.43 -20.58
C GLY A 613 12.33 2.31 -20.52
N PHE A 614 11.19 1.73 -20.17
CA PHE A 614 9.95 2.46 -19.90
C PHE A 614 10.03 3.40 -18.67
N ASN A 615 10.48 2.91 -17.51
CA ASN A 615 10.31 3.60 -16.22
C ASN A 615 11.00 4.98 -16.15
N PRO A 616 12.30 5.14 -16.49
CA PRO A 616 12.95 6.45 -16.47
C PRO A 616 12.32 7.47 -17.45
N ARG A 617 11.76 6.98 -18.57
CA ARG A 617 11.14 7.84 -19.59
C ARG A 617 9.74 8.26 -19.19
N ALA A 618 8.99 7.35 -18.56
CA ALA A 618 7.69 7.65 -18.02
C ALA A 618 7.80 8.63 -16.82
N ALA A 619 8.81 8.46 -15.95
CA ALA A 619 9.14 9.41 -14.89
C ALA A 619 9.47 10.81 -15.45
N ALA A 620 10.33 10.89 -16.47
CA ALA A 620 10.67 12.16 -17.10
C ALA A 620 9.46 12.86 -17.74
N LEU A 621 8.52 12.09 -18.32
CA LEU A 621 7.27 12.66 -18.83
C LEU A 621 6.35 13.14 -17.71
N ARG A 622 6.27 12.41 -16.59
CA ARG A 622 5.47 12.81 -15.42
C ARG A 622 5.91 14.14 -14.81
N ARG A 623 7.19 14.51 -14.93
CA ARG A 623 7.72 15.81 -14.48
C ARG A 623 7.23 17.00 -15.32
N VAL A 624 6.68 16.78 -16.51
CA VAL A 624 6.28 17.86 -17.43
C VAL A 624 4.82 17.80 -17.88
N ALA A 625 4.12 16.70 -17.58
CA ALA A 625 2.72 16.50 -17.88
C ALA A 625 2.10 15.50 -16.90
N ASP A 626 0.79 15.63 -16.66
CA ASP A 626 0.02 14.57 -16.01
C ASP A 626 -0.49 13.60 -17.08
N VAL A 627 -0.32 12.30 -16.83
CA VAL A 627 -0.55 11.27 -17.84
C VAL A 627 -1.22 10.03 -17.25
N ASP A 628 -2.00 9.37 -18.08
CA ASP A 628 -2.53 8.04 -17.83
C ASP A 628 -1.76 6.99 -18.64
N TYR A 629 -1.83 5.73 -18.24
CA TYR A 629 -1.20 4.63 -19.00
C TYR A 629 -2.28 3.79 -19.68
N LEU A 630 -2.12 3.56 -20.98
CA LEU A 630 -2.95 2.66 -21.76
C LEU A 630 -2.10 1.51 -22.29
N ASP A 631 -2.42 0.29 -21.87
CA ASP A 631 -1.93 -0.90 -22.54
C ASP A 631 -2.85 -1.32 -23.69
N GLU A 632 -2.55 -2.46 -24.30
CA GLU A 632 -3.25 -2.90 -25.49
C GLU A 632 -4.68 -3.34 -25.18
N THR A 633 -4.92 -3.89 -23.98
CA THR A 633 -6.27 -4.21 -23.48
C THR A 633 -7.16 -2.97 -23.40
N LEU A 634 -6.68 -1.89 -22.77
CA LEU A 634 -7.44 -0.65 -22.66
C LEU A 634 -7.67 0.02 -24.02
N ILE A 635 -6.72 -0.08 -24.94
CA ILE A 635 -6.88 0.40 -26.32
C ILE A 635 -7.94 -0.44 -27.07
N ARG A 636 -7.92 -1.77 -26.90
CA ARG A 636 -8.92 -2.67 -27.50
C ARG A 636 -10.33 -2.36 -27.03
N ASP A 637 -10.47 -2.06 -25.74
CA ASP A 637 -11.73 -1.66 -25.09
C ASP A 637 -12.19 -0.23 -25.45
N GLY A 638 -11.41 0.51 -26.26
CA GLY A 638 -11.82 1.78 -26.87
C GLY A 638 -11.51 3.02 -26.02
N PHE A 639 -10.78 2.88 -24.91
CA PHE A 639 -10.51 4.02 -24.03
C PHE A 639 -9.55 5.07 -24.60
N LEU A 640 -8.83 4.74 -25.67
CA LEU A 640 -7.96 5.70 -26.36
C LEU A 640 -8.73 6.96 -26.83
N ASP A 641 -10.02 6.85 -27.13
CA ASP A 641 -10.87 7.97 -27.53
C ASP A 641 -11.08 9.04 -26.45
N ARG A 642 -10.73 8.76 -25.19
CA ARG A 642 -10.77 9.75 -24.10
C ARG A 642 -9.57 10.70 -24.10
N TYR A 643 -8.56 10.42 -24.91
CA TYR A 643 -7.28 11.14 -24.89
C TYR A 643 -7.02 11.87 -26.20
N LYS A 644 -6.30 12.99 -26.09
CA LYS A 644 -5.88 13.84 -27.22
C LYS A 644 -4.51 13.44 -27.76
N ALA A 645 -3.69 12.81 -26.93
CA ALA A 645 -2.35 12.35 -27.29
C ALA A 645 -2.05 10.97 -26.75
N LEU A 646 -1.28 10.19 -27.52
CA LEU A 646 -0.69 8.91 -27.12
C LEU A 646 0.83 9.03 -27.28
N VAL A 647 1.56 8.81 -26.19
CA VAL A 647 3.01 8.94 -26.14
C VAL A 647 3.64 7.57 -25.98
N VAL A 648 4.37 7.12 -26.99
CA VAL A 648 5.20 5.92 -26.89
C VAL A 648 6.52 6.33 -26.24
N VAL A 649 6.75 5.89 -25.01
CA VAL A 649 8.02 6.14 -24.28
C VAL A 649 8.97 4.95 -24.38
N TRP A 650 8.45 3.75 -24.62
CA TRP A 650 9.22 2.52 -24.80
C TRP A 650 8.40 1.49 -25.60
N GLY A 651 9.07 0.45 -26.10
CA GLY A 651 8.48 -0.57 -26.96
C GLY A 651 8.69 -0.29 -28.46
N GLY A 652 9.01 -1.33 -29.21
CA GLY A 652 9.21 -1.27 -30.67
C GLY A 652 8.33 -2.23 -31.45
N VAL A 653 7.55 -3.07 -30.78
CA VAL A 653 6.68 -4.11 -31.34
C VAL A 653 5.29 -3.98 -30.71
N VAL A 654 4.22 -4.20 -31.49
CA VAL A 654 2.82 -4.16 -31.05
C VAL A 654 1.99 -5.15 -31.85
N GLU A 655 0.84 -5.60 -31.34
CA GLU A 655 -0.11 -6.38 -32.12
C GLU A 655 -0.74 -5.56 -33.26
N ALA A 656 -1.00 -6.22 -34.39
CA ALA A 656 -1.52 -5.55 -35.59
C ALA A 656 -2.89 -4.90 -35.36
N ASP A 657 -3.78 -5.57 -34.61
CA ASP A 657 -5.14 -5.06 -34.32
C ASP A 657 -5.11 -3.77 -33.48
N VAL A 658 -4.15 -3.66 -32.55
CA VAL A 658 -3.93 -2.46 -31.75
C VAL A 658 -3.38 -1.34 -32.62
N GLN A 659 -2.44 -1.65 -33.51
CA GLN A 659 -1.89 -0.68 -34.45
C GLN A 659 -3.01 -0.09 -35.33
N GLU A 660 -3.94 -0.92 -35.80
CA GLU A 660 -5.12 -0.49 -36.56
C GLU A 660 -6.06 0.39 -35.75
N LYS A 661 -6.33 0.06 -34.47
CA LYS A 661 -7.13 0.91 -33.57
C LYS A 661 -6.47 2.28 -33.35
N ILE A 662 -5.15 2.31 -33.22
CA ILE A 662 -4.39 3.56 -33.13
C ILE A 662 -4.50 4.36 -34.43
N ASP A 663 -4.40 3.74 -35.62
CA ASP A 663 -4.61 4.44 -36.91
C ASP A 663 -6.00 5.03 -37.02
N GLN A 664 -7.04 4.28 -36.62
CA GLN A 664 -8.41 4.76 -36.64
C GLN A 664 -8.60 5.98 -35.74
N TRP A 665 -8.02 5.97 -34.53
CA TRP A 665 -8.03 7.11 -33.62
C TRP A 665 -7.23 8.29 -34.17
N LEU A 666 -6.05 8.03 -34.74
CA LEU A 666 -5.21 9.04 -35.37
C LEU A 666 -5.95 9.75 -36.50
N ARG A 667 -6.62 8.99 -37.37
CA ARG A 667 -7.44 9.54 -38.47
C ARG A 667 -8.55 10.49 -38.00
N ARG A 668 -9.02 10.36 -36.75
CA ARG A 668 -10.06 11.22 -36.14
C ARG A 668 -9.50 12.42 -35.37
N GLY A 669 -8.20 12.71 -35.45
CA GLY A 669 -7.60 13.89 -34.83
C GLY A 669 -6.62 13.61 -33.68
N GLY A 670 -6.37 12.34 -33.35
CA GLY A 670 -5.39 11.96 -32.34
C GLY A 670 -3.97 12.44 -32.65
N ALA A 671 -3.13 12.59 -31.61
CA ALA A 671 -1.72 12.90 -31.75
C ALA A 671 -0.82 11.78 -31.21
N LEU A 672 -0.09 11.10 -32.07
CA LEU A 672 0.84 10.03 -31.69
C LEU A 672 2.27 10.55 -31.63
N PHE A 673 2.97 10.30 -30.52
CA PHE A 673 4.38 10.64 -30.31
C PHE A 673 5.25 9.39 -30.28
N TYR A 674 6.33 9.38 -31.04
CA TYR A 674 7.22 8.22 -31.15
C TYR A 674 8.71 8.60 -31.24
N PRO A 675 9.62 7.96 -30.47
CA PRO A 675 11.06 8.19 -30.52
C PRO A 675 11.76 7.31 -31.57
N THR A 676 12.60 7.92 -32.42
CA THR A 676 13.33 7.24 -33.53
C THR A 676 14.69 6.68 -33.15
N PHE A 677 15.22 7.05 -31.99
CA PHE A 677 16.47 6.51 -31.49
C PHE A 677 16.26 6.15 -30.02
N PRO A 678 16.66 4.95 -29.56
CA PRO A 678 17.43 3.92 -30.28
C PRO A 678 16.57 2.96 -31.14
N ARG A 679 15.30 3.28 -31.45
CA ARG A 679 14.35 2.33 -32.07
C ARG A 679 13.99 2.67 -33.53
N ALA A 680 13.84 1.65 -34.37
CA ALA A 680 13.40 1.80 -35.76
C ALA A 680 11.91 2.18 -35.85
N ASP A 681 11.29 2.04 -37.03
CA ASP A 681 9.82 2.15 -37.13
C ASP A 681 9.15 1.14 -36.21
N TRP A 682 8.07 1.56 -35.54
CA TRP A 682 7.19 0.67 -34.78
C TRP A 682 6.66 -0.44 -35.70
N GLU A 683 6.92 -1.69 -35.35
CA GLU A 683 6.56 -2.87 -36.15
C GLU A 683 5.46 -3.71 -35.50
N THR A 684 4.70 -4.45 -36.31
CA THR A 684 3.83 -5.51 -35.79
C THR A 684 4.64 -6.71 -35.32
N VAL A 685 4.01 -7.63 -34.57
CA VAL A 685 4.61 -8.91 -34.19
C VAL A 685 5.21 -9.65 -35.40
N GLU A 686 4.47 -9.69 -36.51
CA GLU A 686 4.84 -10.30 -37.80
C GLU A 686 5.82 -9.46 -38.63
N GLY A 687 6.30 -8.32 -38.11
CA GLY A 687 7.30 -7.47 -38.75
C GLY A 687 6.75 -6.47 -39.77
N ASN A 688 5.44 -6.23 -39.82
CA ASN A 688 4.85 -5.23 -40.70
C ASN A 688 5.13 -3.80 -40.18
N ARG A 689 5.57 -2.90 -41.06
CA ARG A 689 5.89 -1.48 -40.77
C ARG A 689 5.14 -0.51 -41.68
N GLU A 690 4.22 -0.99 -42.51
CA GLU A 690 3.56 -0.19 -43.54
C GLU A 690 2.80 0.99 -42.94
N LEU A 691 2.01 0.74 -41.89
CA LEU A 691 1.21 1.75 -41.22
C LEU A 691 2.08 2.86 -40.62
N THR A 692 3.11 2.50 -39.86
CA THR A 692 4.07 3.46 -39.30
C THR A 692 4.76 4.30 -40.37
N ARG A 693 5.12 3.69 -41.51
CA ARG A 693 5.70 4.40 -42.66
C ARG A 693 4.72 5.34 -43.34
N ARG A 694 3.42 5.02 -43.34
CA ARG A 694 2.36 5.93 -43.83
C ARG A 694 2.23 7.13 -42.91
N TRP A 695 2.17 6.93 -41.60
CA TRP A 695 2.16 8.01 -40.62
C TRP A 695 3.38 8.93 -40.76
N ALA A 696 4.58 8.36 -40.95
CA ALA A 696 5.81 9.12 -41.17
C ALA A 696 5.81 9.98 -42.45
N LYS A 697 4.94 9.66 -43.43
CA LYS A 697 4.73 10.45 -44.65
C LYS A 697 3.57 11.46 -44.51
N GLY A 698 2.93 11.52 -43.35
CA GLY A 698 1.79 12.42 -43.07
C GLY A 698 0.42 11.86 -43.45
N ASP A 699 0.29 10.57 -43.79
CA ASP A 699 -1.02 9.93 -43.96
C ASP A 699 -1.58 9.54 -42.59
N THR A 700 -2.13 10.53 -41.89
CA THR A 700 -2.66 10.41 -40.53
C THR A 700 -4.11 10.86 -40.40
N GLY A 701 -4.82 11.12 -41.51
CA GLY A 701 -6.14 11.74 -41.51
C GLY A 701 -6.12 13.12 -40.85
N ASP A 702 -7.05 13.40 -39.94
CA ASP A 702 -7.11 14.67 -39.21
C ASP A 702 -6.10 14.76 -38.05
N GLY A 703 -5.44 13.66 -37.70
CA GLY A 703 -4.47 13.59 -36.61
C GLY A 703 -3.04 13.91 -37.05
N ALA A 704 -2.10 13.69 -36.13
CA ALA A 704 -0.70 13.99 -36.36
C ALA A 704 0.24 12.94 -35.74
N PHE A 705 1.29 12.59 -36.48
CA PHE A 705 2.36 11.73 -36.00
C PHE A 705 3.65 12.53 -35.80
N PHE A 706 4.09 12.62 -34.54
CA PHE A 706 5.27 13.37 -34.12
C PHE A 706 6.43 12.45 -33.84
N ARG A 707 7.47 12.59 -34.66
CA ARG A 707 8.63 11.73 -34.59
C ARG A 707 9.81 12.48 -33.97
N PHE A 708 10.23 12.04 -32.79
CA PHE A 708 11.42 12.58 -32.13
C PHE A 708 12.68 11.98 -32.77
N LYS A 709 13.60 12.83 -33.22
CA LYS A 709 14.85 12.46 -33.91
C LYS A 709 16.11 12.61 -33.04
N GLY A 710 15.95 13.10 -31.81
CA GLY A 710 17.08 13.30 -30.90
C GLY A 710 17.46 12.03 -30.14
N ASP A 711 18.55 12.13 -29.39
CA ASP A 711 18.91 11.10 -28.41
C ASP A 711 17.86 11.08 -27.29
N MET A 712 17.49 9.88 -26.85
CA MET A 712 16.61 9.70 -25.70
C MET A 712 17.34 9.78 -24.36
N GLU A 713 18.66 10.04 -24.38
CA GLU A 713 19.45 10.29 -23.18
C GLU A 713 19.98 11.75 -23.13
N PRO A 714 19.74 12.50 -22.04
CA PRO A 714 18.90 12.13 -20.89
C PRO A 714 17.41 12.06 -21.26
N PRO A 715 16.57 11.28 -20.55
CA PRO A 715 15.14 11.09 -20.86
C PRO A 715 14.32 12.39 -20.93
N SER A 716 14.79 13.43 -20.25
CA SER A 716 14.17 14.76 -20.25
C SER A 716 14.17 15.43 -21.63
N LEU A 717 15.04 15.03 -22.57
CA LEU A 717 15.02 15.55 -23.95
C LEU A 717 13.72 15.20 -24.66
N TYR A 718 13.29 13.94 -24.58
CA TYR A 718 12.07 13.48 -25.21
C TYR A 718 10.83 14.04 -24.49
N ALA A 719 10.85 14.09 -23.16
CA ALA A 719 9.77 14.69 -22.36
C ALA A 719 9.54 16.17 -22.74
N ARG A 720 10.61 16.97 -22.87
CA ARG A 720 10.51 18.36 -23.34
C ARG A 720 9.96 18.47 -24.75
N PHE A 721 10.41 17.62 -25.68
CA PHE A 721 9.87 17.57 -27.04
C PHE A 721 8.35 17.31 -27.03
N VAL A 722 7.88 16.35 -26.24
CA VAL A 722 6.46 16.04 -26.09
C VAL A 722 5.72 17.26 -25.52
N ARG A 723 6.18 17.84 -24.41
CA ARG A 723 5.58 19.03 -23.78
C ARG A 723 5.48 20.20 -24.77
N ASP A 724 6.59 20.60 -25.38
CA ASP A 724 6.66 21.78 -26.24
C ASP A 724 5.79 21.60 -27.50
N THR A 725 5.77 20.40 -28.06
CA THR A 725 4.90 20.07 -29.21
C THR A 725 3.43 20.10 -28.81
N LEU A 726 3.06 19.56 -27.64
CA LEU A 726 1.69 19.63 -27.13
C LEU A 726 1.23 21.07 -26.90
N LEU A 727 2.07 21.92 -26.29
CA LEU A 727 1.77 23.34 -26.07
C LEU A 727 1.64 24.13 -27.36
N SER A 728 2.37 23.76 -28.42
CA SER A 728 2.25 24.39 -29.74
C SER A 728 0.93 24.08 -30.46
N ARG A 729 0.20 23.03 -30.03
CA ARG A 729 -1.03 22.59 -30.68
C ARG A 729 -2.27 23.23 -30.06
N PRO A 730 -3.27 23.63 -30.87
CA PRO A 730 -4.58 23.95 -30.34
C PRO A 730 -5.26 22.69 -29.82
N GLY A 731 -6.18 22.85 -28.87
CA GLY A 731 -7.11 21.80 -28.49
C GLY A 731 -6.89 21.15 -27.13
N LEU A 732 -5.77 21.35 -26.43
CA LEU A 732 -5.70 21.02 -24.99
C LEU A 732 -6.67 21.88 -24.19
N HIS A 733 -7.19 21.33 -23.09
CA HIS A 733 -7.98 22.11 -22.14
C HIS A 733 -7.13 23.27 -21.59
N PRO A 734 -7.71 24.48 -21.40
CA PRO A 734 -6.96 25.62 -20.87
C PRO A 734 -6.23 25.34 -19.56
N TRP A 735 -6.86 24.59 -18.65
CA TRP A 735 -6.24 24.19 -17.38
C TRP A 735 -5.05 23.23 -17.56
N THR A 736 -5.16 22.24 -18.45
CA THR A 736 -4.06 21.31 -18.75
C THR A 736 -2.88 22.06 -19.37
N ARG A 737 -3.14 22.98 -20.31
CA ARG A 737 -2.12 23.87 -20.89
C ARG A 737 -1.44 24.70 -19.81
N THR A 738 -2.23 25.35 -18.97
CA THR A 738 -1.76 26.19 -17.87
C THR A 738 -0.84 25.42 -16.92
N MET A 739 -1.26 24.24 -16.46
CA MET A 739 -0.45 23.37 -15.61
C MET A 739 0.91 23.04 -16.25
N MET A 740 0.95 22.76 -17.55
CA MET A 740 2.20 22.45 -18.27
C MET A 740 3.11 23.67 -18.48
N GLU A 741 2.58 24.90 -18.38
CA GLU A 741 3.30 26.16 -18.55
C GLU A 741 3.89 26.69 -17.22
N ILE A 742 3.33 26.30 -16.07
CA ILE A 742 3.81 26.73 -14.74
C ILE A 742 5.26 26.24 -14.52
N PRO A 743 6.24 27.15 -14.33
CA PRO A 743 7.60 26.76 -13.98
C PRO A 743 7.66 26.18 -12.56
N HIS A 744 8.35 25.05 -12.40
CA HIS A 744 8.50 24.40 -11.09
C HIS A 744 9.79 23.55 -11.04
N PRO A 745 10.34 23.30 -9.83
CA PRO A 745 11.44 22.35 -9.63
C PRO A 745 11.10 20.90 -10.06
N GLU A 746 12.11 20.08 -10.37
CA GLU A 746 11.90 18.71 -10.85
C GLU A 746 11.24 17.76 -9.82
N ASP A 747 11.32 18.10 -8.53
CA ASP A 747 10.72 17.36 -7.42
C ASP A 747 9.33 17.90 -7.01
N VAL A 748 8.78 18.84 -7.79
CA VAL A 748 7.40 19.30 -7.64
C VAL A 748 6.54 18.66 -8.73
N PHE A 749 5.41 18.07 -8.35
CA PHE A 749 4.51 17.39 -9.27
C PHE A 749 3.15 18.08 -9.31
N LEU A 750 2.66 18.29 -10.53
CA LEU A 750 1.40 18.97 -10.80
C LEU A 750 0.36 18.02 -11.41
N SER A 751 -0.90 18.22 -11.06
CA SER A 751 -2.07 17.54 -11.62
C SER A 751 -3.28 18.47 -11.58
N VAL A 752 -4.25 18.29 -12.48
CA VAL A 752 -5.47 19.10 -12.53
C VAL A 752 -6.70 18.25 -12.27
N GLN A 753 -7.63 18.75 -11.46
CA GLN A 753 -8.93 18.14 -11.24
C GLN A 753 -9.98 18.67 -12.25
N ASP A 754 -11.04 17.91 -12.48
CA ASP A 754 -12.11 18.26 -13.43
C ASP A 754 -12.97 19.50 -13.03
N ASP A 755 -12.63 20.19 -11.93
CA ASP A 755 -13.16 21.51 -11.54
C ASP A 755 -12.15 22.66 -11.62
N GLY A 756 -11.01 22.43 -12.27
CA GLY A 756 -10.04 23.50 -12.52
C GLY A 756 -9.17 23.84 -11.35
N HIS A 757 -9.05 22.94 -10.37
CA HIS A 757 -8.04 23.09 -9.34
C HIS A 757 -6.76 22.37 -9.71
N LEU A 758 -5.65 23.07 -9.51
CA LEU A 758 -4.30 22.55 -9.50
C LEU A 758 -4.04 21.85 -8.17
N LEU A 759 -3.59 20.60 -8.26
CA LEU A 759 -2.97 19.86 -7.16
C LEU A 759 -1.45 19.98 -7.32
N VAL A 760 -0.77 20.27 -6.21
CA VAL A 760 0.67 20.43 -6.15
C VAL A 760 1.23 19.54 -5.05
N LEU A 761 2.14 18.64 -5.39
CA LEU A 761 2.98 17.92 -4.43
C LEU A 761 4.39 18.51 -4.48
N ASN A 762 4.85 19.07 -3.37
CA ASN A 762 6.28 19.33 -3.20
C ASN A 762 6.93 18.09 -2.58
N TYR A 763 7.74 17.36 -3.36
CA TYR A 763 8.47 16.19 -2.90
C TYR A 763 9.92 16.51 -2.47
N GLY A 764 10.33 17.77 -2.64
CA GLY A 764 11.64 18.29 -2.25
C GLY A 764 11.80 18.50 -0.75
N ALA A 765 13.05 18.66 -0.33
CA ALA A 765 13.42 18.95 1.05
C ALA A 765 13.32 20.46 1.39
N GLU A 766 13.13 21.31 0.38
CA GLU A 766 12.97 22.76 0.52
C GLU A 766 11.54 23.18 0.17
N ALA A 767 11.11 24.34 0.67
CA ALA A 767 9.80 24.88 0.28
C ALA A 767 9.83 25.32 -1.19
N ALA A 768 8.77 24.99 -1.93
CA ALA A 768 8.58 25.43 -3.32
C ALA A 768 7.66 26.66 -3.35
N ASP A 769 7.92 27.59 -4.27
CA ASP A 769 7.09 28.76 -4.55
C ASP A 769 6.73 28.75 -6.03
N LEU A 770 5.44 28.64 -6.33
CA LEU A 770 4.90 28.57 -7.68
C LEU A 770 4.09 29.82 -7.98
N GLU A 771 4.43 30.51 -9.06
CA GLU A 771 3.63 31.62 -9.60
C GLU A 771 2.51 31.06 -10.49
N LEU A 772 1.27 31.29 -10.09
CA LEU A 772 0.06 30.90 -10.82
C LEU A 772 -0.34 31.99 -11.82
N PRO A 773 -1.15 31.67 -12.85
CA PRO A 773 -1.72 32.68 -13.73
C PRO A 773 -2.48 33.75 -12.94
N GLY A 774 -2.15 35.03 -13.22
CA GLY A 774 -2.68 36.16 -12.46
C GLY A 774 -1.76 36.69 -11.36
N GLY A 775 -0.58 36.07 -11.15
CA GLY A 775 0.47 36.55 -10.24
C GLY A 775 0.29 36.14 -8.77
N GLU A 776 -0.60 35.18 -8.50
CA GLU A 776 -0.71 34.58 -7.17
C GLU A 776 0.46 33.63 -6.91
N HIS A 777 1.04 33.68 -5.72
CA HIS A 777 2.13 32.80 -5.30
C HIS A 777 1.61 31.71 -4.37
N LEU A 778 1.89 30.46 -4.72
CA LEU A 778 1.58 29.29 -3.90
C LEU A 778 2.86 28.76 -3.26
N GLN A 779 3.00 28.94 -1.94
CA GLN A 779 4.09 28.35 -1.18
C GLN A 779 3.71 26.95 -0.65
N ILE A 780 4.51 25.95 -0.99
CA ILE A 780 4.30 24.55 -0.62
C ILE A 780 5.48 24.07 0.24
N PRO A 781 5.27 23.74 1.52
CA PRO A 781 6.32 23.19 2.37
C PRO A 781 6.87 21.84 1.87
N PRO A 782 8.05 21.40 2.33
CA PRO A 782 8.60 20.09 2.02
C PRO A 782 7.61 18.96 2.31
N TRP A 783 7.49 18.02 1.38
CA TRP A 783 6.66 16.82 1.52
C TRP A 783 5.20 17.14 1.88
N ARG A 784 4.61 18.12 1.19
CA ARG A 784 3.21 18.54 1.39
C ARG A 784 2.45 18.67 0.07
N ILE A 785 1.14 18.54 0.22
CA ILE A 785 0.16 18.75 -0.85
C ILE A 785 -0.51 20.12 -0.66
N ARG A 786 -0.74 20.82 -1.78
CA ARG A 786 -1.60 22.00 -1.85
C ARG A 786 -2.59 21.87 -3.01
N ARG A 787 -3.71 22.57 -2.87
CA ARG A 787 -4.77 22.68 -3.87
C ARG A 787 -5.11 24.15 -4.07
N ALA A 788 -5.08 24.62 -5.31
CA ALA A 788 -5.39 26.00 -5.69
C ALA A 788 -6.25 26.03 -6.95
N ALA A 789 -7.06 27.08 -7.14
CA ALA A 789 -7.83 27.25 -8.38
C ALA A 789 -6.93 27.76 -9.52
N LEU A 790 -7.23 27.39 -10.77
CA LEU A 790 -6.57 27.88 -12.00
C LEU A 790 -7.42 28.87 -12.79
#